data_AF-A0A0R3WF23-F1
#
_entry.id   AF-A0A0R3WF23-F1
#
_cell.length_a   1.000
_cell.length_b   1.000
_cell.length_c   1.000
_cell.angle_alpha   90.00
_cell.angle_beta   90.00
_cell.angle_gamma   90.00
#
_symmetry.space_group_name_H-M   'P 1'
#
loop_
_entity.id
_entity.type
_entity.pdbx_description
1 polymer ?
#
loop_
_entity_poly.entity_id
_entity_poly.type
_entity_poly.pdbx_seq_one_letter_code
_entity_poly.pdbx_strand_id
1 'polypeptide(L)'
;MLLNVNVGVLGHVDSGKTTLSKALSTVASTAAFDKNPQSQKRGITLDLGFSSFRVEKNIPPHLKSFNAVQFTLVDCPGHASLIRTVICGTHIIDLMLLVVDINKGFQTQTAECLVIGELTCDAMVVVLNKVDLIPSDQRDEKVAKVGAILFCEMLKSSFFALLIVQMKSRVSKTLQSTKFKGAPIVAISAIQNIEAPTSEEIEELVSTLLTSTPDPRERRSELATLPFLFAVDHCFTKSGQGTVLTGTVLRGRIRVGETVEIPQEKLKKKIKSIQMFRNPIEEIGPGDRAGICVTQLDPGVMERGYLAAPDSLSTCQACLLTEVAQIVYYKGIVCSKQRFHVSIGQDTVLARITCLRRVENTKTAGEEFEYAEKLCDEGNLSPPRDFDRCMLLVVVVALCQFRLHIDCFMLLPKGFPMLFVVNATNFDGMLGGSKLTVHRLFTGFVGGAGEAKEMVLEFDAPLVAPMAGVVIGSRLDTDPLSSSCRLAFHGIVSRFFASSQECRTSLSVYRHKQRQGEVERVVDPRHCIVRGLFKSETDWNLFTGLAVTVTLPPSSAPATAGGDNTNSIPAVIEGSFGRTGKCRIQLSADLPDALVKRFSGKAGRKLAKEATSTENANSDATLVTSPPSGRLIVTLEFKKHVFDSTRRFVQ
;
A
#
# COMPACT_ATOMS: atom_id res chain seq x y z
N MET A 1 -4.22 -23.11 -29.97
CA MET A 1 -3.45 -22.87 -28.71
C MET A 1 -4.42 -22.86 -27.54
N LEU A 2 -4.07 -23.47 -26.40
CA LEU A 2 -4.89 -23.48 -25.18
C LEU A 2 -4.43 -22.35 -24.26
N LEU A 3 -5.34 -21.52 -23.76
CA LEU A 3 -5.04 -20.50 -22.77
C LEU A 3 -5.44 -20.98 -21.38
N ASN A 4 -4.51 -21.17 -20.45
CA ASN A 4 -4.83 -21.37 -19.04
C ASN A 4 -4.99 -20.01 -18.33
N VAL A 5 -6.05 -19.81 -17.54
CA VAL A 5 -6.29 -18.60 -16.72
C VAL A 5 -6.55 -19.04 -15.30
N ASN A 6 -5.83 -18.45 -14.33
CA ASN A 6 -5.98 -18.82 -12.93
C ASN A 6 -7.02 -17.89 -12.26
N VAL A 7 -8.09 -18.48 -11.73
CA VAL A 7 -9.21 -17.74 -11.13
C VAL A 7 -9.30 -18.07 -9.65
N GLY A 8 -9.12 -17.07 -8.81
CA GLY A 8 -9.22 -17.21 -7.36
C GLY A 8 -10.66 -17.20 -6.89
N VAL A 9 -11.06 -18.16 -6.07
CA VAL A 9 -12.38 -18.15 -5.41
C VAL A 9 -12.19 -17.72 -3.95
N LEU A 10 -12.56 -16.48 -3.65
CA LEU A 10 -12.36 -15.81 -2.37
C LEU A 10 -13.70 -15.40 -1.74
N GLY A 11 -13.72 -15.21 -0.42
CA GLY A 11 -14.95 -14.83 0.31
C GLY A 11 -15.03 -15.43 1.72
N HIS A 12 -16.05 -14.99 2.46
CA HIS A 12 -16.25 -15.37 3.87
C HIS A 12 -16.46 -16.88 4.10
N VAL A 13 -16.31 -17.33 5.34
CA VAL A 13 -16.66 -18.71 5.76
C VAL A 13 -18.11 -19.01 5.37
N ASP A 14 -18.37 -20.22 4.87
CA ASP A 14 -19.70 -20.67 4.44
C ASP A 14 -20.38 -19.84 3.34
N SER A 15 -19.66 -18.98 2.61
CA SER A 15 -20.23 -18.31 1.44
C SER A 15 -20.47 -19.25 0.26
N GLY A 16 -19.95 -20.48 0.32
CA GLY A 16 -20.14 -21.52 -0.69
C GLY A 16 -19.06 -21.58 -1.78
N LYS A 17 -17.83 -21.09 -1.49
CA LYS A 17 -16.67 -21.12 -2.41
C LYS A 17 -16.38 -22.51 -3.00
N THR A 18 -16.27 -23.52 -2.14
CA THR A 18 -15.99 -24.90 -2.58
C THR A 18 -17.16 -25.52 -3.33
N THR A 19 -18.40 -25.20 -2.92
CA THR A 19 -19.60 -25.63 -3.64
C THR A 19 -19.65 -25.03 -5.05
N LEU A 20 -19.34 -23.73 -5.18
CA LEU A 20 -19.24 -23.06 -6.47
C LEU A 20 -18.11 -23.65 -7.32
N SER A 21 -16.95 -23.90 -6.72
CA SER A 21 -15.83 -24.53 -7.40
C SER A 21 -16.20 -25.92 -7.93
N LYS A 22 -16.94 -26.72 -7.15
CA LYS A 22 -17.49 -28.02 -7.58
C LYS A 22 -18.47 -27.87 -8.74
N ALA A 23 -19.39 -26.91 -8.66
CA ALA A 23 -20.41 -26.68 -9.68
C ALA A 23 -19.80 -26.25 -11.04
N LEU A 24 -18.69 -25.50 -11.02
CA LEU A 24 -17.99 -25.05 -12.23
C LEU A 24 -17.02 -26.08 -12.81
N SER A 25 -16.47 -26.98 -11.97
CA SER A 25 -15.32 -27.80 -12.36
C SER A 25 -15.69 -29.06 -13.14
N THR A 26 -14.96 -29.35 -14.20
CA THR A 26 -15.04 -30.64 -14.91
C THR A 26 -13.90 -31.59 -14.52
N VAL A 27 -12.75 -31.05 -14.09
CA VAL A 27 -11.56 -31.81 -13.69
C VAL A 27 -11.07 -31.34 -12.32
N ALA A 28 -10.84 -32.29 -11.42
CA ALA A 28 -10.18 -32.04 -10.13
C ALA A 28 -8.66 -32.27 -10.23
N SER A 29 -7.86 -31.34 -9.71
CA SER A 29 -6.40 -31.48 -9.66
C SER A 29 -5.93 -31.87 -8.25
N THR A 30 -5.32 -30.95 -7.50
CA THR A 30 -4.63 -31.21 -6.23
C THR A 30 -5.36 -30.52 -5.08
N ALA A 31 -5.51 -31.22 -3.93
CA ALA A 31 -6.24 -30.77 -2.75
C ALA A 31 -7.70 -30.31 -2.99
N ALA A 32 -8.23 -30.49 -4.20
CA ALA A 32 -9.57 -30.09 -4.58
C ALA A 32 -10.64 -30.75 -3.71
N PHE A 33 -11.70 -30.00 -3.44
CA PHE A 33 -12.94 -30.51 -2.85
C PHE A 33 -12.80 -31.09 -1.44
N ASP A 34 -11.84 -30.58 -0.67
CA ASP A 34 -11.60 -30.97 0.73
C ASP A 34 -11.36 -32.48 0.88
N LYS A 35 -10.54 -33.09 0.01
CA LYS A 35 -10.21 -34.53 0.11
C LYS A 35 -9.42 -34.92 1.37
N ASN A 36 -8.80 -33.96 2.05
CA ASN A 36 -8.02 -34.22 3.26
C ASN A 36 -8.98 -34.59 4.43
N PRO A 37 -8.75 -35.72 5.15
CA PRO A 37 -9.56 -36.13 6.30
C PRO A 37 -9.72 -35.05 7.38
N GLN A 38 -8.72 -34.16 7.56
CA GLN A 38 -8.83 -33.05 8.51
C GLN A 38 -9.80 -31.96 8.05
N SER A 39 -9.81 -31.63 6.76
CA SER A 39 -10.77 -30.69 6.16
C SER A 39 -12.20 -31.25 6.23
N GLN A 40 -12.38 -32.55 5.97
CA GLN A 40 -13.69 -33.21 6.07
C GLN A 40 -14.23 -33.24 7.50
N LYS A 41 -13.37 -33.54 8.49
CA LYS A 41 -13.75 -33.53 9.91
C LYS A 41 -14.16 -32.14 10.40
N ARG A 42 -13.52 -31.08 9.89
CA ARG A 42 -13.77 -29.69 10.29
C ARG A 42 -14.79 -28.96 9.42
N GLY A 43 -15.17 -29.53 8.27
CA GLY A 43 -16.09 -28.91 7.31
C GLY A 43 -15.54 -27.61 6.68
N ILE A 44 -14.22 -27.41 6.66
CA ILE A 44 -13.58 -26.20 6.13
C ILE A 44 -12.39 -26.52 5.23
N THR A 45 -12.19 -25.71 4.21
CA THR A 45 -10.99 -25.71 3.36
C THR A 45 -9.79 -25.20 4.16
N LEU A 46 -8.73 -26.01 4.24
CA LEU A 46 -7.52 -25.72 5.03
C LEU A 46 -6.34 -25.25 4.15
N ASP A 47 -6.27 -25.77 2.93
CA ASP A 47 -5.24 -25.49 1.93
C ASP A 47 -5.86 -24.93 0.65
N LEU A 48 -5.02 -24.45 -0.28
CA LEU A 48 -5.50 -24.03 -1.60
C LEU A 48 -5.98 -25.26 -2.38
N GLY A 49 -7.25 -25.26 -2.78
CA GLY A 49 -7.84 -26.31 -3.61
C GLY A 49 -7.71 -25.94 -5.08
N PHE A 50 -7.29 -26.88 -5.94
CA PHE A 50 -7.13 -26.62 -7.37
C PHE A 50 -8.03 -27.50 -8.22
N SER A 51 -8.92 -26.87 -8.98
CA SER A 51 -9.77 -27.53 -9.95
C SER A 51 -9.77 -26.77 -11.27
N SER A 52 -10.35 -27.33 -12.33
CA SER A 52 -10.37 -26.68 -13.62
C SER A 52 -11.58 -27.06 -14.47
N PHE A 53 -11.94 -26.16 -15.38
CA PHE A 53 -12.89 -26.43 -16.45
C PHE A 53 -12.44 -25.76 -17.74
N ARG A 54 -12.92 -26.27 -18.87
CA ARG A 54 -12.51 -25.84 -20.20
C ARG A 54 -13.71 -25.35 -20.99
N VAL A 55 -13.52 -24.22 -21.67
CA VAL A 55 -14.50 -23.58 -22.52
C VAL A 55 -13.96 -23.51 -23.95
N GLU A 56 -14.72 -24.05 -24.90
CA GLU A 56 -14.36 -24.08 -26.33
C GLU A 56 -15.33 -23.28 -27.20
N LYS A 57 -16.49 -22.90 -26.65
CA LYS A 57 -17.55 -22.16 -27.34
C LYS A 57 -17.67 -20.75 -26.76
N ASN A 58 -18.25 -19.82 -27.52
CA ASN A 58 -18.53 -18.44 -27.09
C ASN A 58 -17.28 -17.65 -26.63
N ILE A 59 -16.10 -17.95 -27.22
CA ILE A 59 -14.87 -17.21 -26.92
C ILE A 59 -14.99 -15.78 -27.47
N PRO A 60 -14.84 -14.74 -26.63
CA PRO A 60 -15.04 -13.36 -27.04
C PRO A 60 -13.94 -12.88 -28.01
N PRO A 61 -14.21 -11.85 -28.83
CA PRO A 61 -13.32 -11.40 -29.91
C PRO A 61 -11.87 -11.15 -29.51
N HIS A 62 -11.64 -10.60 -28.30
CA HIS A 62 -10.30 -10.32 -27.79
C HIS A 62 -9.49 -11.59 -27.46
N LEU A 63 -10.16 -12.72 -27.20
CA LEU A 63 -9.53 -14.01 -26.91
C LEU A 63 -9.60 -15.01 -28.08
N LYS A 64 -10.20 -14.64 -29.23
CA LYS A 64 -10.38 -15.54 -30.39
C LYS A 64 -9.09 -16.13 -30.98
N SER A 65 -7.93 -15.58 -30.62
CA SER A 65 -6.63 -16.16 -31.00
C SER A 65 -6.35 -17.52 -30.35
N PHE A 66 -7.13 -17.90 -29.33
CA PHE A 66 -7.03 -19.19 -28.65
C PHE A 66 -8.18 -20.12 -29.07
N ASN A 67 -7.88 -21.41 -29.20
CA ASN A 67 -8.87 -22.43 -29.62
C ASN A 67 -9.79 -22.83 -28.45
N ALA A 68 -9.28 -22.71 -27.23
CA ALA A 68 -9.97 -23.04 -26.00
C ALA A 68 -9.37 -22.22 -24.86
N VAL A 69 -10.21 -21.86 -23.90
CA VAL A 69 -9.81 -21.22 -22.65
C VAL A 69 -10.05 -22.22 -21.52
N GLN A 70 -9.03 -22.44 -20.72
CA GLN A 70 -9.09 -23.27 -19.54
C GLN A 70 -9.00 -22.38 -18.31
N PHE A 71 -10.01 -22.47 -17.45
CA PHE A 71 -10.01 -21.81 -16.16
C PHE A 71 -9.54 -22.78 -15.10
N THR A 72 -8.47 -22.43 -14.39
CA THR A 72 -7.99 -23.13 -13.21
C THR A 72 -8.47 -22.38 -11.98
N LEU A 73 -9.41 -22.98 -11.25
CA LEU A 73 -9.95 -22.43 -10.02
C LEU A 73 -8.99 -22.68 -8.86
N VAL A 74 -8.70 -21.62 -8.11
CA VAL A 74 -7.90 -21.62 -6.88
C VAL A 74 -8.86 -21.35 -5.72
N ASP A 75 -9.37 -22.41 -5.12
CA ASP A 75 -10.28 -22.35 -3.97
C ASP A 75 -9.52 -21.96 -2.71
N CYS A 76 -9.77 -20.74 -2.23
CA CYS A 76 -9.08 -20.18 -1.08
C CYS A 76 -9.83 -20.46 0.23
N PRO A 77 -9.11 -20.73 1.34
CA PRO A 77 -9.76 -20.93 2.62
C PRO A 77 -10.47 -19.66 3.10
N GLY A 78 -11.66 -19.81 3.68
CA GLY A 78 -12.45 -18.67 4.19
C GLY A 78 -12.21 -18.34 5.67
N HIS A 79 -11.60 -19.26 6.43
CA HIS A 79 -11.45 -19.10 7.88
C HIS A 79 -10.39 -18.03 8.19
N ALA A 80 -10.68 -17.15 9.16
CA ALA A 80 -9.82 -16.01 9.47
C ALA A 80 -8.37 -16.40 9.82
N SER A 81 -8.16 -17.54 10.48
CA SER A 81 -6.82 -18.04 10.81
C SER A 81 -5.96 -18.42 9.59
N LEU A 82 -6.57 -18.58 8.41
CA LEU A 82 -5.92 -19.06 7.18
C LEU A 82 -5.62 -17.93 6.19
N ILE A 83 -5.68 -16.67 6.63
CA ILE A 83 -5.44 -15.49 5.78
C ILE A 83 -4.05 -15.50 5.12
N ARG A 84 -3.03 -16.08 5.77
CA ARG A 84 -1.69 -16.25 5.16
C ARG A 84 -1.77 -17.07 3.86
N THR A 85 -2.51 -18.17 3.90
CA THR A 85 -2.73 -19.04 2.75
C THR A 85 -3.47 -18.32 1.63
N VAL A 86 -4.45 -17.46 1.97
CA VAL A 86 -5.17 -16.62 1.01
C VAL A 86 -4.21 -15.64 0.33
N ILE A 87 -3.42 -14.89 1.09
CA ILE A 87 -2.44 -13.91 0.55
C ILE A 87 -1.42 -14.60 -0.36
N CYS A 88 -0.94 -15.79 0.03
CA CYS A 88 0.00 -16.55 -0.81
C CYS A 88 -0.66 -17.00 -2.12
N GLY A 89 -1.92 -17.43 -2.06
CA GLY A 89 -2.69 -17.87 -3.22
C GLY A 89 -3.04 -16.75 -4.20
N THR A 90 -3.17 -15.49 -3.75
CA THR A 90 -3.55 -14.41 -4.65
C THR A 90 -2.45 -13.97 -5.62
N HIS A 91 -1.19 -14.29 -5.35
CA HIS A 91 -0.09 -14.03 -6.28
C HIS A 91 -0.11 -14.90 -7.55
N ILE A 92 -0.85 -16.02 -7.55
CA ILE A 92 -0.97 -16.92 -8.71
C ILE A 92 -2.29 -16.71 -9.48
N ILE A 93 -3.11 -15.74 -9.06
CA ILE A 93 -4.46 -15.51 -9.57
C ILE A 93 -4.46 -14.34 -10.57
N ASP A 94 -5.04 -14.55 -11.75
CA ASP A 94 -5.24 -13.50 -12.76
C ASP A 94 -6.56 -12.74 -12.52
N LEU A 95 -7.62 -13.48 -12.11
CA LEU A 95 -8.97 -12.96 -11.91
C LEU A 95 -9.56 -13.46 -10.59
N MET A 96 -10.21 -12.58 -9.84
CA MET A 96 -10.83 -12.92 -8.56
C MET A 96 -12.35 -13.08 -8.68
N LEU A 97 -12.88 -14.19 -8.16
CA LEU A 97 -14.28 -14.39 -7.84
C LEU A 97 -14.50 -14.10 -6.35
N LEU A 98 -15.20 -13.01 -6.04
CA LEU A 98 -15.60 -12.67 -4.68
C LEU A 98 -16.99 -13.25 -4.40
N VAL A 99 -17.03 -14.38 -3.69
CA VAL A 99 -18.28 -15.09 -3.34
C VAL A 99 -18.86 -14.55 -2.05
N VAL A 100 -20.06 -13.99 -2.15
CA VAL A 100 -20.81 -13.38 -1.05
C VAL A 100 -22.11 -14.15 -0.83
N ASP A 101 -22.41 -14.49 0.43
CA ASP A 101 -23.73 -15.00 0.81
C ASP A 101 -24.72 -13.84 0.76
N ILE A 102 -25.70 -13.90 -0.15
CA ILE A 102 -26.67 -12.82 -0.35
C ILE A 102 -27.51 -12.52 0.91
N ASN A 103 -27.66 -13.49 1.81
CA ASN A 103 -28.45 -13.32 3.02
C ASN A 103 -27.66 -12.62 4.14
N LYS A 104 -26.33 -12.76 4.13
CA LYS A 104 -25.44 -12.15 5.13
C LYS A 104 -24.81 -10.84 4.64
N GLY A 105 -24.65 -10.67 3.33
CA GLY A 105 -24.06 -9.49 2.73
C GLY A 105 -22.56 -9.34 3.04
N PHE A 106 -22.12 -8.10 3.25
CA PHE A 106 -20.71 -7.77 3.45
C PHE A 106 -20.24 -8.14 4.88
N GLN A 107 -19.14 -8.89 4.98
CA GLN A 107 -18.58 -9.39 6.23
C GLN A 107 -17.08 -9.04 6.34
N THR A 108 -16.48 -9.19 7.52
CA THR A 108 -15.08 -8.80 7.79
C THR A 108 -14.09 -9.46 6.83
N GLN A 109 -14.20 -10.77 6.59
CA GLN A 109 -13.34 -11.51 5.66
C GLN A 109 -13.61 -11.13 4.19
N THR A 110 -14.83 -10.68 3.86
CA THR A 110 -15.14 -10.12 2.53
C THR A 110 -14.34 -8.84 2.30
N ALA A 111 -14.22 -7.98 3.32
CA ALA A 111 -13.36 -6.79 3.27
C ALA A 111 -11.87 -7.14 3.12
N GLU A 112 -11.37 -8.11 3.90
CA GLU A 112 -9.98 -8.57 3.79
C GLU A 112 -9.69 -9.13 2.39
N CYS A 113 -10.59 -9.97 1.84
CA CYS A 113 -10.46 -10.52 0.49
C CYS A 113 -10.50 -9.43 -0.59
N LEU A 114 -11.36 -8.43 -0.43
CA LEU A 114 -11.47 -7.31 -1.36
C LEU A 114 -10.17 -6.50 -1.42
N VAL A 115 -9.59 -6.18 -0.26
CA VAL A 115 -8.30 -5.46 -0.18
C VAL A 115 -7.20 -6.28 -0.85
N ILE A 116 -7.13 -7.58 -0.57
CA ILE A 116 -6.14 -8.45 -1.23
C ILE A 116 -6.35 -8.44 -2.75
N GLY A 117 -7.59 -8.59 -3.21
CA GLY A 117 -7.94 -8.51 -4.62
C GLY A 117 -7.46 -7.23 -5.29
N GLU A 118 -7.68 -6.07 -4.67
CA GLU A 118 -7.29 -4.75 -5.20
C GLU A 118 -5.77 -4.61 -5.35
N LEU A 119 -5.03 -5.30 -4.49
CA LEU A 119 -3.57 -5.28 -4.50
C LEU A 119 -2.97 -6.27 -5.49
N THR A 120 -3.61 -7.43 -5.71
CA THR A 120 -2.97 -8.54 -6.45
C THR A 120 -3.63 -8.90 -7.78
N CYS A 121 -4.90 -8.59 -8.00
CA CYS A 121 -5.68 -9.05 -9.15
C CYS A 121 -6.01 -7.91 -10.12
N ASP A 122 -6.07 -8.20 -11.43
CA ASP A 122 -6.42 -7.18 -12.44
C ASP A 122 -7.92 -7.05 -12.67
N ALA A 123 -8.64 -8.16 -12.50
CA ALA A 123 -10.07 -8.24 -12.72
C ALA A 123 -10.75 -8.95 -11.55
N MET A 124 -11.98 -8.53 -11.26
CA MET A 124 -12.82 -9.14 -10.24
C MET A 124 -14.25 -9.30 -10.74
N VAL A 125 -14.88 -10.41 -10.35
CA VAL A 125 -16.30 -10.71 -10.55
C VAL A 125 -16.91 -11.01 -9.18
N VAL A 126 -18.01 -10.35 -8.84
CA VAL A 126 -18.71 -10.59 -7.57
C VAL A 126 -19.81 -11.61 -7.81
N VAL A 127 -19.85 -12.65 -6.97
CA VAL A 127 -20.84 -13.72 -7.05
C VAL A 127 -21.72 -13.68 -5.82
N LEU A 128 -23.00 -13.38 -6.00
CA LEU A 128 -24.01 -13.46 -4.95
C LEU A 128 -24.56 -14.89 -4.91
N ASN A 129 -24.09 -15.68 -3.96
CA ASN A 129 -24.47 -17.07 -3.82
C ASN A 129 -25.64 -17.24 -2.83
N LYS A 130 -26.30 -18.40 -2.88
CA LYS A 130 -27.45 -18.80 -2.05
C LYS A 130 -28.75 -18.04 -2.31
N VAL A 131 -29.01 -17.72 -3.57
CA VAL A 131 -30.25 -17.06 -4.02
C VAL A 131 -31.47 -17.96 -3.82
N ASP A 132 -31.27 -19.28 -3.79
CA ASP A 132 -32.29 -20.30 -3.51
C ASP A 132 -32.99 -20.10 -2.16
N LEU A 133 -32.28 -19.58 -1.16
CA LEU A 133 -32.82 -19.30 0.18
C LEU A 133 -33.75 -18.07 0.21
N ILE A 134 -33.85 -17.32 -0.89
CA ILE A 134 -34.73 -16.16 -0.99
C ILE A 134 -36.03 -16.58 -1.70
N PRO A 135 -37.21 -16.22 -1.16
CA PRO A 135 -38.49 -16.39 -1.84
C PRO A 135 -38.51 -15.71 -3.21
N SER A 136 -39.07 -16.36 -4.24
CA SER A 136 -38.99 -15.91 -5.64
C SER A 136 -39.57 -14.51 -5.88
N ASP A 137 -40.55 -14.11 -5.09
CA ASP A 137 -41.20 -12.79 -5.12
C ASP A 137 -40.27 -11.64 -4.66
N GLN A 138 -39.24 -11.94 -3.87
CA GLN A 138 -38.34 -10.95 -3.27
C GLN A 138 -36.91 -11.02 -3.79
N ARG A 139 -36.60 -11.95 -4.70
CA ARG A 139 -35.24 -12.18 -5.22
C ARG A 139 -34.66 -10.95 -5.88
N ASP A 140 -35.35 -10.41 -6.88
CA ASP A 140 -34.83 -9.30 -7.69
C ASP A 140 -34.59 -8.04 -6.85
N GLU A 141 -35.52 -7.71 -5.95
CA GLU A 141 -35.37 -6.57 -5.04
C GLU A 141 -34.17 -6.75 -4.11
N LYS A 142 -34.02 -7.95 -3.50
CA LYS A 142 -32.93 -8.24 -2.58
C LYS A 142 -31.57 -8.29 -3.28
N VAL A 143 -31.50 -8.87 -4.48
CA VAL A 143 -30.30 -8.87 -5.34
C VAL A 143 -29.88 -7.44 -5.67
N ALA A 144 -30.81 -6.59 -6.11
CA ALA A 144 -30.51 -5.19 -6.42
C ALA A 144 -30.04 -4.42 -5.18
N LYS A 145 -30.71 -4.60 -4.04
CA LYS A 145 -30.36 -3.93 -2.77
C LYS A 145 -28.99 -4.35 -2.24
N VAL A 146 -28.71 -5.65 -2.18
CA VAL A 146 -27.43 -6.18 -1.70
C VAL A 146 -26.30 -5.83 -2.67
N GLY A 147 -26.54 -5.93 -3.98
CA GLY A 147 -25.61 -5.49 -5.01
C GLY A 147 -25.22 -4.02 -4.84
N ALA A 148 -26.20 -3.13 -4.62
CA ALA A 148 -25.94 -1.71 -4.38
C ALA A 148 -25.13 -1.45 -3.09
N ILE A 149 -25.41 -2.17 -2.00
CA ILE A 149 -24.65 -2.07 -0.74
C ILE A 149 -23.20 -2.51 -0.95
N LEU A 150 -22.99 -3.68 -1.57
CA LEU A 150 -21.64 -4.20 -1.85
C LEU A 150 -20.85 -3.24 -2.74
N PHE A 151 -21.50 -2.68 -3.76
CA PHE A 151 -20.88 -1.70 -4.63
C PHE A 151 -20.46 -0.42 -3.87
N CYS A 152 -21.30 0.04 -2.93
CA CYS A 152 -20.97 1.19 -2.07
C CYS A 152 -19.83 0.87 -1.08
N GLU A 153 -19.76 -0.34 -0.52
CA GLU A 153 -18.65 -0.76 0.35
C GLU A 153 -17.35 -0.93 -0.42
N MET A 154 -17.42 -1.51 -1.62
CA MET A 154 -16.26 -1.61 -2.52
C MET A 154 -15.69 -0.25 -2.89
N LEU A 155 -16.56 0.75 -3.01
CA LEU A 155 -16.15 2.13 -3.24
C LEU A 155 -15.39 2.76 -2.08
N LYS A 156 -15.67 2.34 -0.84
CA LYS A 156 -14.91 2.78 0.34
C LYS A 156 -13.55 2.10 0.45
N SER A 157 -13.41 0.87 -0.08
CA SER A 157 -12.13 0.13 -0.10
C SER A 157 -11.08 0.84 -0.93
N SER A 158 -11.52 1.50 -2.01
CA SER A 158 -10.58 2.03 -2.97
C SER A 158 -9.87 3.29 -2.48
N PHE A 159 -8.61 3.39 -2.90
CA PHE A 159 -7.51 4.29 -2.52
C PHE A 159 -7.81 5.81 -2.39
N PHE A 160 -9.05 6.26 -2.67
CA PHE A 160 -9.49 7.66 -2.63
C PHE A 160 -10.57 7.96 -1.57
N ALA A 161 -10.66 7.15 -0.52
CA ALA A 161 -11.62 7.33 0.58
C ALA A 161 -11.46 8.65 1.36
N LEU A 162 -10.34 9.39 1.21
CA LEU A 162 -10.11 10.66 1.92
C LEU A 162 -11.11 11.77 1.54
N LEU A 163 -11.81 11.66 0.41
CA LEU A 163 -12.83 12.64 0.00
C LEU A 163 -14.25 12.31 0.48
N ILE A 164 -14.51 11.09 0.98
CA ILE A 164 -15.88 10.55 1.14
C ILE A 164 -16.52 10.88 2.51
N VAL A 165 -15.77 11.42 3.47
CA VAL A 165 -16.33 11.69 4.82
C VAL A 165 -17.22 12.94 4.88
N GLN A 166 -17.20 13.84 3.88
CA GLN A 166 -17.98 15.08 3.96
C GLN A 166 -19.23 15.22 3.07
N MET A 167 -19.60 14.24 2.24
CA MET A 167 -20.82 14.42 1.42
C MET A 167 -21.72 13.17 1.34
N LYS A 168 -22.76 13.18 2.19
CA LYS A 168 -24.00 12.42 1.94
C LYS A 168 -24.72 13.04 0.74
N SER A 169 -24.54 12.43 -0.44
CA SER A 169 -25.38 12.48 -1.65
C SER A 169 -24.49 12.55 -2.89
N ARG A 170 -24.73 11.65 -3.86
CA ARG A 170 -24.12 11.50 -5.20
C ARG A 170 -22.97 10.46 -5.32
N VAL A 171 -23.35 9.19 -5.46
CA VAL A 171 -22.44 8.03 -5.59
C VAL A 171 -21.98 7.74 -7.05
N SER A 172 -22.45 8.45 -8.07
CA SER A 172 -22.15 8.07 -9.47
C SER A 172 -20.93 8.76 -10.10
N LYS A 173 -20.23 9.67 -9.40
CA LYS A 173 -19.07 10.40 -9.97
C LYS A 173 -17.71 10.11 -9.32
N THR A 174 -17.65 9.37 -8.20
CA THR A 174 -16.40 9.04 -7.49
C THR A 174 -15.77 7.71 -7.96
N LEU A 175 -16.51 6.92 -8.76
CA LEU A 175 -16.06 5.67 -9.38
C LEU A 175 -15.00 5.85 -10.49
N GLN A 176 -14.64 7.08 -10.85
CA GLN A 176 -13.83 7.31 -12.05
C GLN A 176 -12.35 6.93 -11.89
N SER A 177 -11.88 6.54 -10.70
CA SER A 177 -10.45 6.32 -10.42
C SER A 177 -10.04 4.97 -9.82
N THR A 178 -10.90 3.93 -9.80
CA THR A 178 -10.55 2.59 -9.24
C THR A 178 -10.27 1.54 -10.33
N LYS A 179 -9.47 0.50 -10.02
CA LYS A 179 -9.16 -0.61 -10.95
C LYS A 179 -10.38 -1.52 -11.23
N PHE A 180 -11.26 -1.72 -10.25
CA PHE A 180 -12.44 -2.60 -10.37
C PHE A 180 -13.76 -1.87 -10.67
N LYS A 181 -13.67 -0.69 -11.29
CA LYS A 181 -14.83 0.09 -11.68
C LYS A 181 -15.76 -0.75 -12.57
N GLY A 182 -16.98 -1.00 -12.09
CA GLY A 182 -17.98 -1.76 -12.83
C GLY A 182 -17.75 -3.28 -12.87
N ALA A 183 -17.04 -3.83 -11.88
CA ALA A 183 -16.94 -5.28 -11.71
C ALA A 183 -18.35 -5.92 -11.78
N PRO A 184 -18.56 -6.92 -12.65
CA PRO A 184 -19.88 -7.51 -12.83
C PRO A 184 -20.30 -8.27 -11.57
N ILE A 185 -21.59 -8.22 -11.30
CA ILE A 185 -22.24 -8.91 -10.18
C ILE A 185 -23.17 -9.95 -10.77
N VAL A 186 -22.94 -11.22 -10.46
CA VAL A 186 -23.77 -12.35 -10.93
C VAL A 186 -24.41 -13.02 -9.71
N ALA A 187 -25.71 -13.28 -9.77
CA ALA A 187 -26.45 -13.93 -8.70
C ALA A 187 -26.71 -15.40 -9.07
N ILE A 188 -26.34 -16.34 -8.20
CA ILE A 188 -26.40 -17.78 -8.48
C ILE A 188 -26.84 -18.59 -7.26
N SER A 189 -27.28 -19.83 -7.50
CA SER A 189 -27.28 -20.90 -6.51
C SER A 189 -26.27 -21.99 -6.88
N ALA A 190 -25.20 -22.12 -6.10
CA ALA A 190 -24.19 -23.16 -6.34
C ALA A 190 -24.64 -24.58 -5.96
N ILE A 191 -25.72 -24.74 -5.19
CA ILE A 191 -26.23 -26.06 -4.80
C ILE A 191 -27.07 -26.60 -5.96
N GLN A 192 -26.56 -27.63 -6.64
CA GLN A 192 -27.31 -28.33 -7.67
C GLN A 192 -28.36 -29.24 -7.01
N ASN A 193 -29.64 -29.02 -7.32
CA ASN A 193 -30.62 -30.09 -7.22
C ASN A 193 -30.26 -31.15 -8.27
N ILE A 194 -30.23 -32.41 -7.87
CA ILE A 194 -29.70 -33.58 -8.60
C ILE A 194 -30.39 -33.81 -9.97
N GLU A 195 -31.45 -33.07 -10.30
CA GLU A 195 -32.34 -33.31 -11.44
C GLU A 195 -32.19 -32.34 -12.63
N ALA A 196 -31.33 -31.31 -12.57
CA ALA A 196 -31.17 -30.36 -13.68
C ALA A 196 -29.70 -30.23 -14.16
N PRO A 197 -29.40 -30.47 -15.45
CA PRO A 197 -28.10 -30.19 -16.04
C PRO A 197 -27.91 -28.67 -16.10
N THR A 198 -26.75 -28.18 -15.64
CA THR A 198 -26.24 -26.80 -15.75
C THR A 198 -27.31 -25.70 -15.73
N SER A 199 -27.57 -25.12 -14.55
CA SER A 199 -28.44 -23.96 -14.42
C SER A 199 -27.97 -22.81 -15.32
N GLU A 200 -28.92 -22.11 -15.97
CA GLU A 200 -28.67 -20.93 -16.81
C GLU A 200 -27.77 -19.89 -16.11
N GLU A 201 -27.90 -19.79 -14.78
CA GLU A 201 -27.07 -18.97 -13.88
C GLU A 201 -25.57 -19.28 -13.96
N ILE A 202 -25.19 -20.57 -14.06
CA ILE A 202 -23.78 -20.98 -14.17
C ILE A 202 -23.23 -20.64 -15.56
N GLU A 203 -24.05 -20.80 -16.60
CA GLU A 203 -23.64 -20.42 -17.96
C GLU A 203 -23.44 -18.91 -18.09
N GLU A 204 -24.30 -18.11 -17.45
CA GLU A 204 -24.13 -16.65 -17.35
C GLU A 204 -22.82 -16.28 -16.65
N LEU A 205 -22.50 -16.93 -15.53
CA LEU A 205 -21.24 -16.73 -14.81
C LEU A 205 -20.03 -17.08 -15.68
N VAL A 206 -20.06 -18.19 -16.42
CA VAL A 206 -18.97 -18.56 -17.34
C VAL A 206 -18.83 -17.54 -18.47
N SER A 207 -19.94 -17.03 -19.02
CA SER A 207 -19.89 -15.98 -20.05
C SER A 207 -19.30 -14.66 -19.53
N THR A 208 -19.63 -14.32 -18.28
CA THR A 208 -19.12 -13.13 -17.60
C THR A 208 -17.63 -13.28 -17.35
N LEU A 209 -17.17 -14.44 -16.87
CA LEU A 209 -15.76 -14.76 -16.67
C LEU A 209 -14.95 -14.61 -17.97
N LEU A 210 -15.45 -15.14 -19.09
CA LEU A 210 -14.78 -15.00 -20.40
C LEU A 210 -14.67 -13.53 -20.82
N THR A 211 -15.73 -12.75 -20.62
CA THR A 211 -15.78 -11.34 -21.02
C THR A 211 -14.88 -10.48 -20.13
N SER A 212 -14.82 -10.78 -18.82
CA SER A 212 -13.99 -10.07 -17.85
C SER A 212 -12.52 -10.49 -17.86
N THR A 213 -12.17 -11.58 -18.55
CA THR A 213 -10.78 -12.02 -18.66
C THR A 213 -9.99 -11.04 -19.53
N PRO A 214 -8.97 -10.35 -19.00
CA PRO A 214 -8.12 -9.48 -19.80
C PRO A 214 -7.27 -10.31 -20.78
N ASP A 215 -6.92 -9.73 -21.92
CA ASP A 215 -6.04 -10.41 -22.89
C ASP A 215 -4.62 -10.55 -22.32
N PRO A 216 -4.14 -11.78 -22.05
CA PRO A 216 -2.88 -11.97 -21.34
C PRO A 216 -1.66 -11.97 -22.28
N ARG A 217 -1.84 -11.84 -23.61
CA ARG A 217 -0.76 -12.07 -24.60
C ARG A 217 0.44 -11.17 -24.42
N GLU A 218 0.22 -9.86 -24.31
CA GLU A 218 1.29 -8.86 -24.17
C GLU A 218 2.09 -9.11 -22.89
N ARG A 219 1.39 -9.18 -21.75
CA ARG A 219 2.00 -9.44 -20.45
C ARG A 219 2.76 -10.78 -20.42
N ARG A 220 2.18 -11.86 -20.94
CA ARG A 220 2.86 -13.17 -20.97
C ARG A 220 4.10 -13.17 -21.86
N SER A 221 4.07 -12.42 -22.96
CA SER A 221 5.23 -12.25 -23.83
C SER A 221 6.37 -11.54 -23.10
N GLU A 222 6.07 -10.45 -22.38
CA GLU A 222 7.04 -9.74 -21.55
C GLU A 222 7.61 -10.65 -20.45
N LEU A 223 6.73 -11.29 -19.67
CA LEU A 223 7.13 -12.17 -18.58
C LEU A 223 7.93 -13.39 -19.06
N ALA A 224 7.67 -13.91 -20.26
CA ALA A 224 8.37 -15.06 -20.81
C ALA A 224 9.86 -14.80 -21.08
N THR A 225 10.27 -13.54 -21.25
CA THR A 225 11.68 -13.16 -21.47
C THR A 225 12.49 -13.08 -20.18
N LEU A 226 11.82 -13.01 -19.03
CA LEU A 226 12.45 -12.92 -17.73
C LEU A 226 12.97 -14.30 -17.25
N PRO A 227 13.89 -14.35 -16.26
CA PRO A 227 14.33 -15.60 -15.66
C PRO A 227 13.16 -16.40 -15.09
N PHE A 228 13.20 -17.73 -15.31
CA PHE A 228 12.16 -18.65 -14.85
C PHE A 228 11.88 -18.52 -13.36
N LEU A 229 10.60 -18.44 -13.00
CA LEU A 229 10.14 -18.43 -11.63
C LEU A 229 8.80 -19.18 -11.55
N PHE A 230 8.74 -20.16 -10.66
CA PHE A 230 7.61 -21.06 -10.49
C PHE A 230 7.24 -21.14 -9.02
N ALA A 231 5.98 -20.81 -8.73
CA ALA A 231 5.39 -20.80 -7.41
C ALA A 231 4.89 -22.21 -7.08
N VAL A 232 5.55 -22.90 -6.16
CA VAL A 232 5.21 -24.27 -5.73
C VAL A 232 4.15 -24.20 -4.62
N ASP A 233 3.08 -24.98 -4.79
CA ASP A 233 2.03 -25.10 -3.78
C ASP A 233 2.11 -26.42 -3.01
N HIS A 234 2.60 -27.48 -3.68
CA HIS A 234 2.77 -28.80 -3.08
C HIS A 234 4.00 -29.50 -3.64
N CYS A 235 4.65 -30.25 -2.75
CA CYS A 235 5.76 -31.15 -3.05
C CYS A 235 5.46 -32.53 -2.48
N PHE A 236 5.60 -33.57 -3.30
CA PHE A 236 5.44 -34.95 -2.84
C PHE A 236 6.29 -35.91 -3.65
N THR A 237 6.75 -36.98 -3.02
CA THR A 237 7.47 -38.07 -3.69
C THR A 237 6.51 -39.04 -4.35
N LYS A 238 6.81 -39.42 -5.59
CA LYS A 238 6.14 -40.51 -6.30
C LYS A 238 7.12 -41.67 -6.46
N SER A 239 6.76 -42.82 -5.85
CA SER A 239 7.62 -44.01 -5.85
C SER A 239 8.10 -44.38 -7.25
N GLY A 240 9.41 -44.60 -7.39
CA GLY A 240 10.08 -44.95 -8.65
C GLY A 240 10.28 -43.81 -9.66
N GLN A 241 9.57 -42.67 -9.56
CA GLN A 241 9.65 -41.59 -10.55
C GLN A 241 10.53 -40.42 -10.07
N GLY A 242 10.43 -40.08 -8.79
CA GLY A 242 11.14 -38.96 -8.18
C GLY A 242 10.18 -38.08 -7.37
N THR A 243 10.54 -36.81 -7.25
CA THR A 243 9.76 -35.84 -6.47
C THR A 243 9.01 -34.93 -7.41
N VAL A 244 7.70 -34.80 -7.21
CA VAL A 244 6.80 -34.00 -8.03
C VAL A 244 6.47 -32.71 -7.28
N LEU A 245 6.66 -31.60 -7.99
CA LEU A 245 6.46 -30.24 -7.52
C LEU A 245 5.32 -29.65 -8.36
N THR A 246 4.17 -29.39 -7.74
CA THR A 246 3.02 -28.80 -8.43
C THR A 246 2.91 -27.32 -8.10
N GLY A 247 2.63 -26.50 -9.10
CA GLY A 247 2.64 -25.06 -8.96
C GLY A 247 2.26 -24.31 -10.23
N THR A 248 2.45 -23.00 -10.21
CA THR A 248 2.12 -22.09 -11.30
C THR A 248 3.35 -21.29 -11.73
N VAL A 249 3.58 -21.18 -13.04
CA VAL A 249 4.68 -20.37 -13.59
C VAL A 249 4.32 -18.88 -13.48
N LEU A 250 5.13 -18.11 -12.76
CA LEU A 250 4.95 -16.66 -12.63
C LEU A 250 5.60 -15.91 -13.79
N ARG A 251 6.80 -16.33 -14.20
CA ARG A 251 7.56 -15.72 -15.31
C ARG A 251 8.61 -16.67 -15.87
N GLY A 252 9.14 -16.31 -17.03
CA GLY A 252 10.09 -17.10 -17.80
C GLY A 252 9.50 -18.37 -18.39
N ARG A 253 10.34 -19.11 -19.13
CA ARG A 253 10.00 -20.41 -19.68
C ARG A 253 11.02 -21.45 -19.21
N ILE A 254 10.58 -22.70 -19.15
CA ILE A 254 11.46 -23.82 -18.83
C ILE A 254 11.08 -25.03 -19.68
N ARG A 255 12.07 -25.82 -20.05
CA ARG A 255 11.92 -27.06 -20.82
C ARG A 255 12.33 -28.30 -20.02
N VAL A 256 11.79 -29.44 -20.43
CA VAL A 256 12.26 -30.74 -19.91
C VAL A 256 13.76 -30.89 -20.17
N GLY A 257 14.50 -31.34 -19.14
CA GLY A 257 15.95 -31.48 -19.20
C GLY A 257 16.75 -30.27 -18.72
N GLU A 258 16.12 -29.11 -18.52
CA GLU A 258 16.78 -27.94 -17.94
C GLU A 258 16.95 -28.07 -16.42
N THR A 259 17.77 -27.19 -15.84
CA THR A 259 18.08 -27.17 -14.41
C THR A 259 17.34 -26.03 -13.73
N VAL A 260 16.70 -26.35 -12.62
CA VAL A 260 16.04 -25.39 -11.72
C VAL A 260 16.75 -25.37 -10.37
N GLU A 261 16.61 -24.28 -9.66
CA GLU A 261 17.15 -24.08 -8.32
C GLU A 261 16.03 -23.89 -7.30
N ILE A 262 16.19 -24.49 -6.13
CA ILE A 262 15.43 -24.20 -4.91
C ILE A 262 16.22 -23.13 -4.15
N PRO A 263 15.86 -21.84 -4.20
CA PRO A 263 16.74 -20.75 -3.76
C PRO A 263 17.00 -20.73 -2.24
N GLN A 264 16.06 -21.25 -1.45
CA GLN A 264 16.17 -21.32 0.02
C GLN A 264 17.36 -22.21 0.45
N GLU A 265 17.56 -23.32 -0.26
CA GLU A 265 18.60 -24.31 0.03
C GLU A 265 19.78 -24.27 -0.96
N LYS A 266 19.70 -23.41 -2.00
CA LYS A 266 20.63 -23.34 -3.13
C LYS A 266 20.85 -24.69 -3.82
N LEU A 267 19.80 -25.52 -3.85
CA LEU A 267 19.84 -26.86 -4.43
C LEU A 267 19.45 -26.81 -5.90
N LYS A 268 20.38 -27.21 -6.78
CA LYS A 268 20.15 -27.32 -8.22
C LYS A 268 19.64 -28.73 -8.57
N LYS A 269 18.56 -28.82 -9.33
CA LYS A 269 17.89 -30.06 -9.72
C LYS A 269 17.53 -30.05 -11.20
N LYS A 270 17.72 -31.19 -11.87
CA LYS A 270 17.36 -31.35 -13.29
C LYS A 270 15.91 -31.80 -13.44
N ILE A 271 15.20 -31.20 -14.39
CA ILE A 271 13.82 -31.56 -14.73
C ILE A 271 13.81 -32.87 -15.51
N LYS A 272 13.11 -33.88 -15.00
CA LYS A 272 12.91 -35.17 -15.67
C LYS A 272 11.72 -35.15 -16.61
N SER A 273 10.61 -34.58 -16.16
CA SER A 273 9.36 -34.53 -16.92
C SER A 273 8.49 -33.41 -16.40
N ILE A 274 7.70 -32.82 -17.29
CA ILE A 274 6.68 -31.83 -16.95
C ILE A 274 5.32 -32.40 -17.38
N GLN A 275 4.32 -32.23 -16.52
CA GLN A 275 2.94 -32.64 -16.79
C GLN A 275 1.97 -31.50 -16.52
N MET A 276 1.00 -31.31 -17.39
CA MET A 276 -0.08 -30.34 -17.21
C MET A 276 -1.41 -31.07 -17.38
N PHE A 277 -2.25 -31.06 -16.33
CA PHE A 277 -3.52 -31.77 -16.30
C PHE A 277 -3.43 -33.25 -16.76
N ARG A 278 -2.40 -33.96 -16.27
CA ARG A 278 -2.08 -35.37 -16.59
C ARG A 278 -1.55 -35.62 -18.01
N ASN A 279 -1.39 -34.59 -18.83
CA ASN A 279 -0.77 -34.71 -20.14
C ASN A 279 0.73 -34.34 -20.05
N PRO A 280 1.64 -35.14 -20.63
CA PRO A 280 3.05 -34.79 -20.70
C PRO A 280 3.25 -33.62 -21.66
N ILE A 281 4.12 -32.68 -21.28
CA ILE A 281 4.47 -31.50 -22.08
C ILE A 281 5.97 -31.23 -22.02
N GLU A 282 6.51 -30.61 -23.07
CA GLU A 282 7.95 -30.36 -23.20
C GLU A 282 8.39 -28.99 -22.65
N GLU A 283 7.49 -28.00 -22.67
CA GLU A 283 7.75 -26.62 -22.26
C GLU A 283 6.54 -26.03 -21.52
N ILE A 284 6.80 -25.22 -20.50
CA ILE A 284 5.79 -24.39 -19.81
C ILE A 284 6.22 -22.93 -19.78
N GLY A 285 5.24 -22.03 -19.75
CA GLY A 285 5.46 -20.59 -19.70
C GLY A 285 4.52 -19.87 -18.72
N PRO A 286 4.57 -18.53 -18.68
CA PRO A 286 3.85 -17.74 -17.68
C PRO A 286 2.33 -18.01 -17.67
N GLY A 287 1.79 -18.21 -16.48
CA GLY A 287 0.37 -18.51 -16.23
C GLY A 287 0.02 -20.00 -16.27
N ASP A 288 0.92 -20.87 -16.73
CA ASP A 288 0.68 -22.31 -16.80
C ASP A 288 0.78 -22.96 -15.41
N ARG A 289 -0.21 -23.79 -15.07
CA ARG A 289 -0.18 -24.65 -13.88
C ARG A 289 0.30 -26.04 -14.23
N ALA A 290 1.44 -26.45 -13.70
CA ALA A 290 2.08 -27.72 -14.07
C ALA A 290 2.62 -28.50 -12.85
N GLY A 291 2.89 -29.78 -13.06
CA GLY A 291 3.68 -30.63 -12.18
C GLY A 291 5.05 -30.87 -12.79
N ILE A 292 6.11 -30.49 -12.09
CA ILE A 292 7.51 -30.68 -12.47
C ILE A 292 8.06 -31.85 -11.66
N CYS A 293 8.59 -32.87 -12.33
CA CYS A 293 9.25 -34.00 -11.68
C CYS A 293 10.77 -33.79 -11.68
N VAL A 294 11.40 -33.90 -10.52
CA VAL A 294 12.84 -33.73 -10.32
C VAL A 294 13.51 -34.98 -9.72
N THR A 295 14.83 -35.08 -9.88
CA THR A 295 15.66 -36.14 -9.28
C THR A 295 15.85 -35.92 -7.77
N GLN A 296 15.49 -36.92 -6.95
CA GLN A 296 15.92 -37.06 -5.55
C GLN A 296 15.85 -35.75 -4.75
N LEU A 297 14.64 -35.34 -4.37
CA LEU A 297 14.39 -34.23 -3.44
C LEU A 297 13.53 -34.75 -2.30
N ASP A 298 13.96 -34.56 -1.06
CA ASP A 298 13.12 -34.87 0.09
C ASP A 298 11.95 -33.88 0.16
N PRO A 299 10.67 -34.32 0.19
CA PRO A 299 9.52 -33.43 0.31
C PRO A 299 9.58 -32.51 1.53
N GLY A 300 10.24 -32.94 2.62
CA GLY A 300 10.37 -32.13 3.84
C GLY A 300 11.20 -30.86 3.65
N VAL A 301 12.00 -30.79 2.59
CA VAL A 301 12.83 -29.62 2.27
C VAL A 301 11.99 -28.44 1.79
N MET A 302 10.85 -28.70 1.15
CA MET A 302 10.00 -27.63 0.61
C MET A 302 8.56 -28.11 0.53
N GLU A 303 7.69 -27.56 1.38
CA GLU A 303 6.24 -27.74 1.24
C GLU A 303 5.64 -26.74 0.25
N ARG A 304 6.05 -25.47 0.35
CA ARG A 304 5.69 -24.33 -0.50
C ARG A 304 6.93 -23.44 -0.68
N GLY A 305 7.05 -22.80 -1.83
CA GLY A 305 8.21 -21.95 -2.12
C GLY A 305 8.44 -21.74 -3.62
N TYR A 306 9.58 -21.17 -3.97
CA TYR A 306 9.92 -20.89 -5.36
C TYR A 306 10.88 -21.93 -5.94
N LEU A 307 10.61 -22.34 -7.18
CA LEU A 307 11.64 -22.84 -8.08
C LEU A 307 12.03 -21.71 -9.02
N ALA A 308 13.32 -21.46 -9.17
CA ALA A 308 13.82 -20.39 -10.01
C ALA A 308 14.84 -20.91 -11.03
N ALA A 309 15.10 -20.10 -12.05
CA ALA A 309 16.32 -20.25 -12.83
C ALA A 309 17.54 -20.16 -11.88
N PRO A 310 18.61 -20.92 -12.12
CA PRO A 310 19.78 -20.90 -11.26
C PRO A 310 20.33 -19.48 -11.04
N ASP A 311 20.70 -19.16 -9.80
CA ASP A 311 21.30 -17.89 -9.39
C ASP A 311 20.45 -16.63 -9.69
N SER A 312 19.15 -16.80 -10.03
CA SER A 312 18.27 -15.69 -10.42
C SER A 312 17.50 -15.04 -9.27
N LEU A 313 17.45 -15.69 -8.10
CA LEU A 313 16.70 -15.25 -6.93
C LEU A 313 17.60 -15.32 -5.69
N SER A 314 17.66 -14.24 -4.91
CA SER A 314 18.51 -14.14 -3.73
C SER A 314 17.68 -14.01 -2.44
N THR A 315 18.28 -14.42 -1.34
CA THR A 315 17.72 -14.25 0.01
C THR A 315 17.91 -12.81 0.48
N CYS A 316 16.90 -12.24 1.14
CA CYS A 316 16.97 -10.91 1.74
C CYS A 316 16.61 -10.94 3.22
N GLN A 317 17.19 -10.02 4.00
CA GLN A 317 16.89 -9.83 5.43
C GLN A 317 16.31 -8.43 5.71
N ALA A 318 16.37 -7.52 4.74
CA ALA A 318 15.65 -6.26 4.80
C ALA A 318 15.19 -5.83 3.41
N CYS A 319 14.17 -4.98 3.35
CA CYS A 319 13.75 -4.35 2.11
C CYS A 319 13.26 -2.92 2.33
N LEU A 320 13.37 -2.11 1.27
CA LEU A 320 12.76 -0.80 1.17
C LEU A 320 11.47 -0.92 0.36
N LEU A 321 10.36 -0.50 0.97
CA LEU A 321 9.07 -0.37 0.33
C LEU A 321 8.83 1.06 -0.14
N THR A 322 8.21 1.18 -1.31
CA THR A 322 7.66 2.43 -1.85
C THR A 322 6.16 2.33 -1.96
N GLU A 323 5.50 3.47 -2.14
CA GLU A 323 4.04 3.57 -2.26
C GLU A 323 3.30 2.93 -1.08
N VAL A 324 3.88 3.12 0.12
CA VAL A 324 3.34 2.51 1.33
C VAL A 324 2.09 3.25 1.76
N ALA A 325 1.01 2.50 1.96
CA ALA A 325 -0.27 3.05 2.38
C ALA A 325 -0.91 2.19 3.47
N GLN A 326 -1.56 2.85 4.43
CA GLN A 326 -2.37 2.18 5.45
C GLN A 326 -3.67 1.70 4.81
N ILE A 327 -4.08 0.48 5.14
CA ILE A 327 -5.35 -0.08 4.67
C ILE A 327 -6.50 0.59 5.41
N VAL A 328 -7.48 1.11 4.66
CA VAL A 328 -8.60 1.94 5.17
C VAL A 328 -9.41 1.23 6.27
N TYR A 329 -9.59 -0.09 6.14
CA TYR A 329 -10.35 -0.88 7.12
C TYR A 329 -9.58 -1.19 8.41
N TYR A 330 -8.28 -0.89 8.44
CA TYR A 330 -7.44 -1.09 9.62
C TYR A 330 -7.60 0.07 10.60
N LYS A 331 -8.16 -0.23 11.77
CA LYS A 331 -8.42 0.76 12.83
C LYS A 331 -7.20 1.07 13.70
N GLY A 332 -6.14 0.26 13.61
CA GLY A 332 -4.94 0.45 14.41
C GLY A 332 -4.03 1.55 13.85
N ILE A 333 -3.10 2.01 14.67
CA ILE A 333 -2.05 2.96 14.23
C ILE A 333 -0.80 2.16 13.86
N VAL A 334 -0.21 2.46 12.69
CA VAL A 334 1.06 1.90 12.23
C VAL A 334 2.20 2.83 12.64
N CYS A 335 2.98 2.42 13.64
CA CYS A 335 4.11 3.22 14.15
C CYS A 335 5.45 2.55 13.85
N SER A 336 6.48 3.36 13.60
CA SER A 336 7.86 2.89 13.50
C SER A 336 8.29 2.09 14.72
N LYS A 337 9.18 1.11 14.50
CA LYS A 337 9.70 0.12 15.46
C LYS A 337 8.72 -0.96 15.92
N GLN A 338 7.46 -0.90 15.50
CA GLN A 338 6.52 -2.01 15.74
C GLN A 338 6.90 -3.23 14.88
N ARG A 339 6.38 -4.39 15.29
CA ARG A 339 6.49 -5.64 14.55
C ARG A 339 5.16 -5.99 13.90
N PHE A 340 5.22 -6.44 12.65
CA PHE A 340 4.07 -6.92 11.90
C PHE A 340 4.39 -8.23 11.22
N HIS A 341 3.35 -9.03 10.98
CA HIS A 341 3.44 -10.17 10.09
C HIS A 341 3.41 -9.66 8.66
N VAL A 342 4.54 -9.77 7.98
CA VAL A 342 4.71 -9.26 6.62
C VAL A 342 4.70 -10.43 5.65
N SER A 343 3.76 -10.38 4.71
CA SER A 343 3.64 -11.35 3.62
C SER A 343 4.29 -10.78 2.37
N ILE A 344 5.25 -11.52 1.79
CA ILE A 344 5.93 -11.16 0.53
C ILE A 344 6.01 -12.43 -0.31
N GLY A 345 5.29 -12.43 -1.44
CA GLY A 345 5.21 -13.62 -2.27
C GLY A 345 4.54 -14.78 -1.54
N GLN A 346 5.23 -15.91 -1.41
CA GLN A 346 4.73 -17.12 -0.72
C GLN A 346 5.13 -17.22 0.75
N ASP A 347 5.97 -16.31 1.26
CA ASP A 347 6.44 -16.34 2.65
C ASP A 347 5.75 -15.27 3.49
N THR A 348 5.58 -15.57 4.79
CA THR A 348 5.10 -14.60 5.78
C THR A 348 5.99 -14.62 7.01
N VAL A 349 6.73 -13.53 7.23
CA VAL A 349 7.74 -13.42 8.29
C VAL A 349 7.42 -12.21 9.17
N LEU A 350 7.78 -12.29 10.45
CA LEU A 350 7.74 -11.13 11.33
C LEU A 350 8.82 -10.13 10.93
N ALA A 351 8.43 -8.87 10.77
CA ALA A 351 9.37 -7.80 10.42
C ALA A 351 9.17 -6.60 11.34
N ARG A 352 10.28 -5.94 11.67
CA ARG A 352 10.27 -4.62 12.30
C ARG A 352 10.17 -3.55 11.22
N ILE A 353 9.23 -2.63 11.39
CA ILE A 353 8.99 -1.56 10.42
C ILE A 353 9.66 -0.24 10.83
N THR A 354 10.08 0.55 9.84
CA THR A 354 10.50 1.94 10.03
C THR A 354 9.86 2.79 8.93
N CYS A 355 8.94 3.68 9.30
CA CYS A 355 8.27 4.58 8.37
C CYS A 355 9.21 5.73 7.96
N LEU A 356 9.24 6.02 6.67
CA LEU A 356 10.12 7.00 6.04
C LEU A 356 9.34 7.95 5.13
N ARG A 357 9.81 9.19 5.05
CA ARG A 357 9.39 10.18 4.05
C ARG A 357 10.58 10.48 3.14
N ARG A 358 10.42 10.29 1.84
CA ARG A 358 11.44 10.65 0.86
C ARG A 358 11.61 12.17 0.80
N VAL A 359 12.85 12.64 0.84
CA VAL A 359 13.17 14.06 0.68
C VAL A 359 13.65 14.27 -0.76
N GLU A 360 12.88 15.01 -1.56
CA GLU A 360 13.28 15.39 -2.90
C GLU A 360 14.27 16.56 -2.81
N ASN A 361 15.57 16.25 -2.91
CA ASN A 361 16.62 17.26 -2.94
C ASN A 361 17.13 17.45 -4.38
N THR A 362 17.01 18.66 -4.93
CA THR A 362 17.44 18.99 -6.31
C THR A 362 18.95 19.17 -6.46
N LYS A 363 19.73 19.09 -5.36
CA LYS A 363 21.15 19.48 -5.32
C LYS A 363 22.14 18.35 -4.99
N THR A 364 21.68 17.19 -4.53
CA THR A 364 22.55 16.06 -4.14
C THR A 364 22.04 14.77 -4.79
N ALA A 365 22.95 14.02 -5.43
CA ALA A 365 22.64 12.77 -6.13
C ALA A 365 22.34 11.57 -5.18
N GLY A 366 22.05 11.82 -3.90
CA GLY A 366 21.82 10.80 -2.87
C GLY A 366 20.35 10.70 -2.46
N GLU A 367 19.88 9.47 -2.25
CA GLU A 367 18.54 9.18 -1.70
C GLU A 367 18.52 9.51 -0.20
N GLU A 368 17.93 10.64 0.18
CA GLU A 368 17.74 11.05 1.58
C GLU A 368 16.31 10.79 2.06
N PHE A 369 16.21 10.28 3.29
CA PHE A 369 14.93 9.97 3.92
C PHE A 369 14.80 10.65 5.28
N GLU A 370 13.60 11.13 5.58
CA GLU A 370 13.20 11.60 6.90
C GLU A 370 12.48 10.48 7.66
N TYR A 371 12.86 10.26 8.90
CA TYR A 371 12.21 9.31 9.80
C TYR A 371 10.84 9.83 10.26
N ALA A 372 9.80 9.03 10.02
CA ALA A 372 8.45 9.29 10.53
C ALA A 372 8.14 8.39 11.74
N GLU A 373 7.45 8.93 12.75
CA GLU A 373 7.01 8.14 13.91
C GLU A 373 5.82 7.25 13.58
N LYS A 374 4.93 7.73 12.71
CA LYS A 374 3.73 7.04 12.24
C LYS A 374 3.71 7.03 10.71
N LEU A 375 2.98 6.07 10.13
CA LEU A 375 2.76 6.04 8.68
C LEU A 375 1.88 7.21 8.22
N CYS A 376 0.87 7.56 9.01
CA CYS A 376 0.02 8.73 8.81
C CYS A 376 0.27 9.74 9.94
N ASP A 377 0.94 10.85 9.65
CA ASP A 377 1.06 11.97 10.59
C ASP A 377 -0.18 12.88 10.43
N GLU A 378 -1.13 12.82 11.38
CA GLU A 378 -2.31 13.71 11.43
C GLU A 378 -1.95 15.20 11.70
N GLY A 379 -0.66 15.55 11.69
CA GLY A 379 -0.15 16.80 12.28
C GLY A 379 -0.01 18.02 11.37
N ASN A 380 -0.40 17.98 10.09
CA ASN A 380 -0.23 19.15 9.22
C ASN A 380 -1.19 19.22 8.00
N LEU A 381 -2.48 18.96 8.20
CA LEU A 381 -3.50 19.43 7.24
C LEU A 381 -3.74 20.93 7.45
N SER A 382 -2.78 21.77 7.07
CA SER A 382 -3.12 23.11 6.59
C SER A 382 -3.49 22.97 5.12
N PRO A 383 -4.65 23.48 4.65
CA PRO A 383 -4.91 23.55 3.22
C PRO A 383 -3.76 24.33 2.57
N PRO A 384 -3.26 23.92 1.38
CA PRO A 384 -2.26 24.70 0.67
C PRO A 384 -2.82 26.13 0.49
N ARG A 385 -1.98 27.14 0.76
CA ARG A 385 -2.35 28.57 0.75
C ARG A 385 -2.88 29.10 -0.61
N ASP A 386 -2.95 28.24 -1.63
CA ASP A 386 -3.46 28.54 -2.96
C ASP A 386 -4.90 28.04 -3.22
N PHE A 387 -5.62 27.56 -2.18
CA PHE A 387 -7.00 27.08 -2.32
C PHE A 387 -8.06 28.17 -2.60
N ASP A 388 -7.69 29.45 -2.52
CA ASP A 388 -8.61 30.58 -2.73
C ASP A 388 -8.79 31.00 -4.21
N ARG A 389 -8.12 30.36 -5.18
CA ARG A 389 -8.27 30.70 -6.61
C ARG A 389 -8.88 29.63 -7.50
N CYS A 390 -9.27 28.47 -6.97
CA CYS A 390 -9.93 27.41 -7.74
C CYS A 390 -11.30 27.06 -7.17
N MET A 391 -12.18 28.06 -7.05
CA MET A 391 -13.59 27.85 -6.72
C MET A 391 -14.49 28.50 -7.78
N LEU A 392 -14.52 27.94 -9.01
CA LEU A 392 -15.65 28.13 -9.93
C LEU A 392 -15.61 27.15 -11.12
N LEU A 393 -15.99 25.88 -10.93
CA LEU A 393 -16.55 25.07 -12.02
C LEU A 393 -17.32 23.83 -11.52
N VAL A 394 -18.38 24.04 -10.73
CA VAL A 394 -19.40 23.01 -10.49
C VAL A 394 -20.76 23.70 -10.45
N VAL A 395 -21.78 23.08 -11.08
CA VAL A 395 -23.19 23.52 -11.28
C VAL A 395 -23.33 24.32 -12.59
N VAL A 396 -23.92 23.83 -13.70
CA VAL A 396 -25.26 23.23 -13.94
C VAL A 396 -25.19 22.33 -15.20
N VAL A 397 -25.53 21.05 -15.11
CA VAL A 397 -26.39 20.31 -16.07
C VAL A 397 -26.87 19.05 -15.33
N ALA A 398 -27.97 19.19 -14.61
CA ALA A 398 -28.81 18.09 -14.19
C ALA A 398 -30.24 18.58 -14.37
N LEU A 399 -30.84 18.23 -15.51
CA LEU A 399 -32.27 18.12 -15.78
C LEU A 399 -32.45 17.95 -17.30
N CYS A 400 -32.32 16.71 -17.79
CA CYS A 400 -33.00 16.27 -19.02
C CYS A 400 -32.93 14.74 -19.14
N GLN A 401 -33.54 14.04 -18.19
CA GLN A 401 -34.11 12.71 -18.44
C GLN A 401 -35.16 12.35 -17.38
N PHE A 402 -36.04 13.30 -17.07
CA PHE A 402 -37.37 12.99 -16.54
C PHE A 402 -38.36 13.98 -17.15
N ARG A 403 -39.35 13.43 -17.83
CA ARG A 403 -40.46 14.17 -18.46
C ARG A 403 -41.41 14.57 -17.33
N LEU A 404 -41.32 15.80 -16.85
CA LEU A 404 -42.37 16.42 -16.02
C LEU A 404 -42.36 17.93 -16.25
N HIS A 405 -43.50 18.43 -16.73
CA HIS A 405 -43.84 19.84 -16.94
C HIS A 405 -43.85 20.56 -15.59
N ILE A 406 -42.93 21.50 -15.36
CA ILE A 406 -43.13 22.61 -14.42
C ILE A 406 -42.50 23.86 -15.02
N ASP A 407 -43.35 24.82 -15.40
CA ASP A 407 -42.98 26.20 -15.74
C ASP A 407 -42.52 26.93 -14.48
N CYS A 408 -41.28 27.41 -14.45
CA CYS A 408 -40.88 28.49 -13.53
C CYS A 408 -39.79 29.36 -14.18
N PHE A 409 -40.24 30.54 -14.65
CA PHE A 409 -39.47 31.76 -14.83
C PHE A 409 -38.72 32.12 -13.54
N MET A 410 -37.44 32.53 -13.61
CA MET A 410 -36.86 33.58 -12.75
C MET A 410 -35.56 34.13 -13.34
N LEU A 411 -35.46 35.47 -13.23
CA LEU A 411 -34.52 36.38 -13.86
C LEU A 411 -33.09 36.32 -13.26
N LEU A 412 -32.07 36.48 -14.12
CA LEU A 412 -30.68 36.77 -13.71
C LEU A 412 -30.32 38.24 -14.00
N PRO A 413 -29.59 38.94 -13.11
CA PRO A 413 -28.93 40.20 -13.44
C PRO A 413 -27.54 39.97 -14.06
N LYS A 414 -27.14 40.97 -14.85
CA LYS A 414 -26.07 40.98 -15.86
C LYS A 414 -24.65 40.92 -15.28
N GLY A 415 -23.76 40.18 -15.97
CA GLY A 415 -22.31 40.46 -15.99
C GLY A 415 -21.37 39.27 -15.76
N PHE A 416 -21.22 38.35 -16.71
CA PHE A 416 -20.01 37.49 -16.90
C PHE A 416 -19.94 37.05 -18.39
N PRO A 417 -18.74 36.82 -18.97
CA PRO A 417 -18.56 36.57 -20.40
C PRO A 417 -19.02 35.15 -20.82
N MET A 418 -19.56 35.06 -22.04
CA MET A 418 -19.99 33.81 -22.68
C MET A 418 -18.85 32.80 -22.82
N LEU A 419 -19.08 31.54 -22.43
CA LEU A 419 -18.28 30.40 -22.88
C LEU A 419 -19.10 29.62 -23.91
N PHE A 420 -18.64 29.60 -25.15
CA PHE A 420 -19.18 28.73 -26.21
C PHE A 420 -18.79 27.28 -25.92
N VAL A 421 -19.76 26.37 -25.88
CA VAL A 421 -19.52 24.93 -25.89
C VAL A 421 -19.77 24.43 -27.31
N VAL A 422 -18.69 24.07 -28.01
CA VAL A 422 -18.79 23.33 -29.28
C VAL A 422 -18.92 21.83 -28.92
N ASN A 423 -20.04 21.23 -29.31
CA ASN A 423 -20.32 19.82 -29.12
C ASN A 423 -19.58 19.03 -30.21
N ALA A 424 -18.46 18.39 -29.88
CA ALA A 424 -17.70 17.60 -30.82
C ALA A 424 -18.29 16.19 -30.96
N THR A 425 -19.35 16.07 -31.76
CA THR A 425 -19.72 14.83 -32.44
C THR A 425 -19.94 15.16 -33.90
N ASN A 426 -19.09 14.59 -34.76
CA ASN A 426 -18.94 14.78 -36.21
C ASN A 426 -18.01 15.92 -36.65
N PHE A 427 -16.72 15.60 -36.76
CA PHE A 427 -15.84 16.23 -37.74
C PHE A 427 -14.96 15.15 -38.37
N ASP A 428 -15.39 14.70 -39.54
CA ASP A 428 -14.59 13.93 -40.48
C ASP A 428 -14.18 14.94 -41.58
N GLY A 429 -12.88 15.06 -41.84
CA GLY A 429 -12.35 15.87 -42.93
C GLY A 429 -11.60 17.16 -42.54
N MET A 430 -10.37 17.24 -43.07
CA MET A 430 -9.52 18.43 -43.25
C MET A 430 -8.88 19.04 -42.00
N LEU A 431 -7.65 18.60 -41.70
CA LEU A 431 -6.43 19.43 -41.76
C LEU A 431 -5.21 18.57 -41.44
N GLY A 432 -4.18 18.69 -42.28
CA GLY A 432 -3.03 17.81 -42.29
C GLY A 432 -2.08 17.99 -41.10
N GLY A 433 -1.38 16.89 -40.80
CA GLY A 433 0.01 16.93 -40.36
C GLY A 433 0.28 17.28 -38.90
N SER A 434 -0.13 16.43 -37.94
CA SER A 434 0.73 16.02 -36.82
C SER A 434 0.14 14.80 -36.11
N LYS A 435 0.85 13.68 -36.10
CA LYS A 435 0.52 12.50 -35.26
C LYS A 435 0.74 12.87 -33.80
N LEU A 436 -0.33 12.91 -32.99
CA LEU A 436 -0.21 12.96 -31.54
C LEU A 436 -0.03 11.53 -31.01
N THR A 437 1.21 11.14 -30.75
CA THR A 437 1.57 9.86 -30.12
C THR A 437 1.20 9.93 -28.64
N VAL A 438 0.28 9.07 -28.18
CA VAL A 438 -0.07 8.95 -26.75
C VAL A 438 1.07 8.21 -26.03
N HIS A 439 2.05 8.98 -25.55
CA HIS A 439 2.98 8.50 -24.54
C HIS A 439 2.29 8.52 -23.17
N ARG A 440 2.12 7.32 -22.60
CA ARG A 440 2.10 6.98 -21.17
C ARG A 440 2.10 8.20 -20.22
N LEU A 441 0.92 8.76 -19.95
CA LEU A 441 0.73 9.77 -18.91
C LEU A 441 0.65 9.07 -17.56
N PHE A 442 1.84 8.96 -16.94
CA PHE A 442 2.03 8.60 -15.55
C PHE A 442 1.19 9.50 -14.64
N THR A 443 0.60 8.84 -13.64
CA THR A 443 0.32 9.30 -12.27
C THR A 443 1.03 10.62 -11.91
N GLY A 444 0.35 11.73 -12.13
CA GLY A 444 0.83 13.05 -11.75
C GLY A 444 -0.34 13.88 -11.29
N PHE A 445 -0.91 13.56 -10.13
CA PHE A 445 -1.85 14.45 -9.45
C PHE A 445 -1.58 14.51 -7.95
N VAL A 446 -0.90 15.61 -7.60
CA VAL A 446 -1.00 16.43 -6.37
C VAL A 446 -1.37 15.68 -5.09
N GLY A 447 -0.37 15.02 -4.52
CA GLY A 447 -0.39 14.65 -3.10
C GLY A 447 -0.01 15.86 -2.25
N GLY A 448 -0.81 16.15 -1.21
CA GLY A 448 -0.42 17.09 -0.18
C GLY A 448 0.93 16.68 0.43
N ALA A 449 1.81 17.67 0.62
CA ALA A 449 3.11 17.48 1.24
C ALA A 449 2.91 17.01 2.69
N GLY A 450 3.06 15.69 2.96
CA GLY A 450 2.97 15.19 4.33
C GLY A 450 2.92 13.67 4.53
N GLU A 451 2.51 12.87 3.54
CA GLU A 451 2.35 11.42 3.78
C GLU A 451 3.69 10.68 3.63
N ALA A 452 4.04 9.85 4.62
CA ALA A 452 5.21 8.97 4.57
C ALA A 452 4.96 7.86 3.54
N LYS A 453 5.57 7.96 2.36
CA LYS A 453 5.32 7.01 1.25
C LYS A 453 6.30 5.84 1.19
N GLU A 454 7.23 5.75 2.14
CA GLU A 454 8.24 4.70 2.16
C GLU A 454 8.34 4.03 3.52
N MET A 455 8.82 2.79 3.52
CA MET A 455 8.98 2.02 4.74
C MET A 455 10.13 1.03 4.59
N VAL A 456 11.01 0.97 5.59
CA VAL A 456 11.99 -0.09 5.70
C VAL A 456 11.42 -1.23 6.52
N LEU A 457 11.57 -2.45 6.01
CA LEU A 457 11.27 -3.68 6.72
C LEU A 457 12.57 -4.42 7.03
N GLU A 458 12.74 -4.78 8.29
CA GLU A 458 13.83 -5.66 8.75
C GLU A 458 13.21 -6.97 9.22
N PHE A 459 13.48 -8.06 8.51
CA PHE A 459 12.89 -9.38 8.79
C PHE A 459 13.64 -10.10 9.92
N ASP A 460 12.89 -10.80 10.76
CA ASP A 460 13.45 -11.63 11.84
C ASP A 460 14.16 -12.87 11.29
N ALA A 461 13.72 -13.38 10.14
CA ALA A 461 14.33 -14.49 9.41
C ALA A 461 14.55 -14.08 7.94
N PRO A 462 15.63 -14.57 7.29
CA PRO A 462 15.83 -14.33 5.87
C PRO A 462 14.73 -15.01 5.06
N LEU A 463 14.29 -14.35 3.99
CA LEU A 463 13.27 -14.89 3.08
C LEU A 463 13.70 -14.72 1.63
N VAL A 464 13.03 -15.44 0.74
CA VAL A 464 13.25 -15.39 -0.70
C VAL A 464 12.03 -14.76 -1.36
N ALA A 465 12.22 -13.66 -2.07
CA ALA A 465 11.12 -12.97 -2.72
C ALA A 465 11.52 -12.41 -4.10
N PRO A 466 10.60 -12.41 -5.08
CA PRO A 466 10.82 -11.73 -6.35
C PRO A 466 10.78 -10.21 -6.17
N MET A 467 11.59 -9.50 -6.97
CA MET A 467 11.57 -8.04 -7.05
C MET A 467 10.23 -7.52 -7.56
N ALA A 468 9.85 -6.30 -7.12
CA ALA A 468 8.57 -5.66 -7.39
C ALA A 468 7.33 -6.42 -6.87
N GLY A 469 7.51 -7.34 -5.91
CA GLY A 469 6.40 -7.98 -5.23
C GLY A 469 5.58 -6.98 -4.40
N VAL A 470 4.28 -7.20 -4.34
CA VAL A 470 3.40 -6.54 -3.38
C VAL A 470 3.69 -7.10 -2.00
N VAL A 471 3.77 -6.21 -1.02
CA VAL A 471 3.99 -6.54 0.39
C VAL A 471 2.76 -6.16 1.18
N ILE A 472 2.31 -7.07 2.04
CA ILE A 472 1.16 -6.85 2.92
C ILE A 472 1.60 -7.02 4.38
N GLY A 473 1.50 -5.96 5.16
CA GLY A 473 1.71 -5.97 6.61
C GLY A 473 0.41 -6.25 7.34
N SER A 474 0.42 -7.16 8.31
CA SER A 474 -0.77 -7.62 9.02
C SER A 474 -0.54 -7.88 10.52
N ARG A 475 -1.59 -7.80 11.32
CA ARG A 475 -1.59 -8.16 12.75
C ARG A 475 -2.37 -9.45 12.99
N LEU A 476 -1.73 -10.57 12.68
CA LEU A 476 -2.34 -11.90 12.75
C LEU A 476 -2.46 -12.48 14.16
N ASP A 477 -1.82 -11.85 15.15
CA ASP A 477 -1.93 -12.23 16.57
C ASP A 477 -3.23 -11.74 17.23
N THR A 478 -3.97 -10.88 16.53
CA THR A 478 -5.27 -10.38 16.99
C THR A 478 -6.33 -11.49 16.89
N ASP A 479 -7.33 -11.46 17.77
CA ASP A 479 -8.45 -12.41 17.76
C ASP A 479 -9.02 -12.60 16.34
N PRO A 480 -9.00 -13.83 15.77
CA PRO A 480 -9.53 -14.12 14.44
C PRO A 480 -11.03 -13.83 14.29
N LEU A 481 -11.78 -13.73 15.39
CA LEU A 481 -13.21 -13.40 15.41
C LEU A 481 -13.46 -11.89 15.54
N SER A 482 -12.40 -11.08 15.65
CA SER A 482 -12.52 -9.63 15.68
C SER A 482 -13.24 -9.09 14.45
N SER A 483 -14.13 -8.12 14.66
CA SER A 483 -14.83 -7.44 13.57
C SER A 483 -13.95 -6.45 12.80
N SER A 484 -12.71 -6.22 13.24
CA SER A 484 -11.77 -5.31 12.58
C SER A 484 -10.86 -6.02 11.59
N CYS A 485 -10.54 -5.35 10.47
CA CYS A 485 -9.59 -5.85 9.49
C CYS A 485 -8.20 -5.98 10.11
N ARG A 486 -7.51 -7.09 9.85
CA ARG A 486 -6.17 -7.37 10.40
C ARG A 486 -5.04 -6.96 9.45
N LEU A 487 -5.36 -6.67 8.19
CA LEU A 487 -4.40 -6.18 7.20
C LEU A 487 -4.17 -4.70 7.49
N ALA A 488 -2.93 -4.32 7.81
CA ALA A 488 -2.59 -3.00 8.33
C ALA A 488 -2.13 -2.03 7.26
N PHE A 489 -1.21 -2.45 6.39
CA PHE A 489 -0.65 -1.63 5.33
C PHE A 489 -0.22 -2.49 4.16
N HIS A 490 -0.02 -1.86 3.00
CA HIS A 490 0.61 -2.48 1.85
C HIS A 490 1.68 -1.57 1.25
N GLY A 491 2.54 -2.12 0.40
CA GLY A 491 3.56 -1.38 -0.34
C GLY A 491 4.19 -2.24 -1.42
N ILE A 492 5.03 -1.65 -2.25
CA ILE A 492 5.74 -2.35 -3.33
C ILE A 492 7.23 -2.43 -2.97
N VAL A 493 7.85 -3.59 -3.14
CA VAL A 493 9.30 -3.71 -2.93
C VAL A 493 10.04 -2.91 -4.00
N SER A 494 10.81 -1.92 -3.54
CA SER A 494 11.73 -1.14 -4.39
C SER A 494 13.13 -1.74 -4.39
N ARG A 495 13.66 -2.12 -3.22
CA ARG A 495 15.03 -2.65 -3.07
C ARG A 495 15.10 -3.73 -1.99
N PHE A 496 15.84 -4.80 -2.25
CA PHE A 496 16.23 -5.80 -1.26
C PHE A 496 17.64 -5.54 -0.72
N PHE A 497 17.88 -5.93 0.51
CA PHE A 497 19.20 -5.92 1.16
C PHE A 497 19.50 -7.31 1.73
N ALA A 498 20.74 -7.77 1.56
CA ALA A 498 21.16 -9.08 2.04
C ALA A 498 21.19 -9.13 3.57
N SER A 499 21.48 -8.00 4.22
CA SER A 499 21.46 -7.87 5.69
C SER A 499 20.81 -6.58 6.16
N SER A 500 20.32 -6.57 7.41
CA SER A 500 19.83 -5.34 8.05
C SER A 500 20.95 -4.30 8.25
N GLN A 501 22.21 -4.72 8.36
CA GLN A 501 23.35 -3.81 8.48
C GLN A 501 23.62 -3.07 7.17
N GLU A 502 23.63 -3.79 6.05
CA GLU A 502 23.76 -3.23 4.70
C GLU A 502 22.70 -2.17 4.44
N CYS A 503 21.43 -2.49 4.75
CA CYS A 503 20.31 -1.55 4.65
C CYS A 503 20.59 -0.25 5.41
N ARG A 504 21.03 -0.36 6.67
CA ARG A 504 21.32 0.78 7.55
C ARG A 504 22.49 1.65 7.07
N THR A 505 23.48 1.04 6.41
CA THR A 505 24.63 1.77 5.84
C THR A 505 24.33 2.40 4.49
N SER A 506 23.44 1.79 3.70
CA SER A 506 23.08 2.27 2.37
C SER A 506 22.06 3.42 2.38
N LEU A 507 21.21 3.50 3.41
CA LEU A 507 20.13 4.47 3.49
C LEU A 507 20.50 5.61 4.42
N SER A 508 20.42 6.83 3.88
CA SER A 508 20.64 8.06 4.64
C SER A 508 19.32 8.50 5.29
N VAL A 509 19.07 8.05 6.52
CA VAL A 509 17.84 8.35 7.26
C VAL A 509 18.11 9.34 8.38
N TYR A 510 17.39 10.46 8.38
CA TYR A 510 17.55 11.54 9.33
C TYR A 510 16.27 11.79 10.13
N ARG A 511 16.43 12.26 11.35
CA ARG A 511 15.34 12.84 12.14
C ARG A 511 15.59 14.32 12.34
N HIS A 512 14.66 15.14 11.87
CA HIS A 512 14.67 16.57 12.17
C HIS A 512 14.46 16.77 13.67
N LYS A 513 15.37 17.52 14.28
CA LYS A 513 15.30 17.88 15.69
C LYS A 513 15.42 19.38 15.81
N GLN A 514 14.46 19.96 16.52
CA GLN A 514 14.48 21.36 16.93
C GLN A 514 14.65 21.40 18.44
N ARG A 515 15.53 22.27 18.92
CA ARG A 515 15.65 22.61 20.34
C ARG A 515 15.51 24.12 20.48
N GLN A 516 14.80 24.53 21.52
CA GLN A 516 14.64 25.94 21.85
C GLN A 516 15.25 26.20 23.22
N GLY A 517 15.93 27.34 23.32
CA GLY A 517 16.46 27.89 24.56
C GLY A 517 16.19 29.38 24.63
N GLU A 518 16.65 30.00 25.70
CA GLU A 518 16.52 31.44 25.90
C GLU A 518 17.86 32.06 26.27
N VAL A 519 18.08 33.30 25.82
CA VAL A 519 19.27 34.07 26.21
C VAL A 519 19.12 34.48 27.67
N GLU A 520 20.02 33.97 28.51
CA GLU A 520 20.08 34.33 29.94
C GLU A 520 20.87 35.63 30.14
N ARG A 521 21.97 35.77 29.40
CA ARG A 521 22.89 36.90 29.55
C ARG A 521 23.58 37.22 28.23
N VAL A 522 23.73 38.51 27.96
CA VAL A 522 24.61 39.02 26.89
C VAL A 522 25.97 39.35 27.51
N VAL A 523 27.05 38.79 26.95
CA VAL A 523 28.43 39.04 27.40
C VAL A 523 28.97 40.28 26.69
N ASP A 524 28.80 40.32 25.38
CA ASP A 524 29.11 41.43 24.49
C ASP A 524 28.11 41.43 23.31
N PRO A 525 28.08 42.46 22.44
CA PRO A 525 27.09 42.56 21.36
C PRO A 525 27.05 41.36 20.40
N ARG A 526 28.10 40.53 20.36
CA ARG A 526 28.18 39.32 19.53
C ARG A 526 28.13 38.01 20.32
N HIS A 527 28.28 38.00 21.63
CA HIS A 527 28.30 36.77 22.42
C HIS A 527 27.17 36.72 23.45
N CYS A 528 26.40 35.65 23.39
CA CYS A 528 25.29 35.39 24.30
C CYS A 528 25.49 34.08 25.06
N ILE A 529 25.00 34.03 26.30
CA ILE A 529 24.88 32.82 27.10
C ILE A 529 23.42 32.38 27.06
N VAL A 530 23.21 31.16 26.57
CA VAL A 530 21.89 30.55 26.38
C VAL A 530 21.66 29.48 27.44
N ARG A 531 20.47 29.47 28.02
CA ARG A 531 19.99 28.40 28.92
C ARG A 531 18.83 27.64 28.29
N GLY A 532 18.58 26.42 28.77
CA GLY A 532 17.44 25.60 28.36
C GLY A 532 17.60 24.85 27.03
N LEU A 533 18.66 25.15 26.25
CA LEU A 533 18.91 24.46 24.98
C LEU A 533 19.37 23.00 25.17
N PHE A 534 20.05 22.71 26.29
CA PHE A 534 20.62 21.40 26.60
C PHE A 534 20.51 21.07 28.10
N LYS A 535 20.46 19.76 28.43
CA LYS A 535 20.56 19.27 29.83
C LYS A 535 22.03 19.27 30.27
N SER A 536 22.30 19.33 31.58
CA SER A 536 23.67 19.35 32.15
C SER A 536 24.53 18.15 31.74
N GLU A 537 23.90 17.00 31.47
CA GLU A 537 24.56 15.74 31.08
C GLU A 537 24.87 15.64 29.57
N THR A 538 24.60 16.69 28.79
CA THR A 538 24.78 16.63 27.33
C THR A 538 26.25 16.75 26.93
N ASP A 539 26.71 15.89 26.02
CA ASP A 539 28.03 16.02 25.39
C ASP A 539 28.03 17.19 24.39
N TRP A 540 28.75 18.25 24.73
CA TRP A 540 28.80 19.50 23.98
C TRP A 540 29.63 19.42 22.70
N ASN A 541 30.63 18.55 22.67
CA ASN A 541 31.56 18.44 21.55
C ASN A 541 30.86 18.10 20.23
N LEU A 542 29.70 17.45 20.32
CA LEU A 542 28.87 17.10 19.16
C LEU A 542 28.12 18.31 18.56
N PHE A 543 27.91 19.39 19.33
CA PHE A 543 27.09 20.54 18.93
C PHE A 543 27.90 21.82 18.68
N THR A 544 29.17 21.84 19.06
CA THR A 544 30.08 22.94 18.77
C THR A 544 30.21 23.13 17.26
N GLY A 545 30.08 24.38 16.79
CA GLY A 545 30.12 24.74 15.37
C GLY A 545 28.78 24.68 14.64
N LEU A 546 27.71 24.18 15.27
CA LEU A 546 26.37 24.21 14.67
C LEU A 546 25.79 25.63 14.70
N ALA A 547 25.07 25.99 13.63
CA ALA A 547 24.37 27.25 13.51
C ALA A 547 23.04 27.23 14.29
N VAL A 548 22.71 28.35 14.91
CA VAL A 548 21.49 28.60 15.68
C VAL A 548 20.91 29.94 15.28
N THR A 549 19.61 30.10 15.41
CA THR A 549 18.91 31.34 15.06
C THR A 549 18.36 32.00 16.32
N VAL A 550 18.67 33.27 16.52
CA VAL A 550 18.18 34.07 17.64
C VAL A 550 17.02 34.94 17.17
N THR A 551 15.79 34.65 17.61
CA THR A 551 14.60 35.43 17.27
C THR A 551 14.45 36.62 18.21
N LEU A 552 14.32 37.81 17.63
CA LEU A 552 14.13 39.08 18.35
C LEU A 552 12.64 39.36 18.58
N PRO A 553 12.26 40.10 19.64
CA PRO A 553 10.89 40.53 19.87
C PRO A 553 10.42 41.57 18.83
N PRO A 554 9.12 41.58 18.47
CA PRO A 554 8.58 42.39 17.37
C PRO A 554 8.65 43.92 17.55
N SER A 555 9.10 44.42 18.71
CA SER A 555 9.10 45.85 19.04
C SER A 555 10.46 46.55 18.88
N SER A 556 11.41 45.99 18.12
CA SER A 556 12.80 46.49 18.11
C SER A 556 13.45 46.76 16.74
N ALA A 557 12.70 46.68 15.63
CA ALA A 557 13.22 47.03 14.30
C ALA A 557 12.83 48.48 13.90
N PRO A 558 13.76 49.31 13.40
CA PRO A 558 13.42 50.48 12.59
C PRO A 558 12.91 50.00 11.23
N ALA A 559 11.74 50.46 10.80
CA ALA A 559 11.26 50.28 9.44
C ALA A 559 12.19 51.04 8.47
N THR A 560 13.14 50.32 7.85
CA THR A 560 13.95 50.86 6.76
C THR A 560 13.59 50.10 5.49
N ALA A 561 13.23 50.84 4.44
CA ALA A 561 12.78 50.28 3.18
C ALA A 561 13.94 49.57 2.45
N GLY A 562 13.77 48.27 2.19
CA GLY A 562 14.61 47.48 1.29
C GLY A 562 15.61 46.55 2.01
N GLY A 563 15.15 45.38 2.46
CA GLY A 563 15.97 44.30 2.99
C GLY A 563 15.13 43.34 3.84
N ASP A 564 15.32 42.02 3.68
CA ASP A 564 14.47 40.96 4.23
C ASP A 564 13.98 41.18 5.67
N ASN A 565 12.66 41.18 5.86
CA ASN A 565 11.94 41.22 7.14
C ASN A 565 12.15 39.93 7.96
N THR A 566 13.38 39.60 8.34
CA THR A 566 13.65 38.47 9.23
C THR A 566 14.03 39.01 10.60
N ASN A 567 13.11 38.88 11.55
CA ASN A 567 13.27 39.31 12.95
C ASN A 567 14.18 38.32 13.72
N SER A 568 15.30 37.92 13.10
CA SER A 568 16.14 36.81 13.53
C SER A 568 17.61 37.01 13.13
N ILE A 569 18.52 36.73 14.06
CA ILE A 569 19.97 36.83 13.84
C ILE A 569 20.58 35.42 13.82
N PRO A 570 21.31 35.02 12.76
CA PRO A 570 22.04 33.76 12.75
C PRO A 570 23.26 33.82 13.70
N ALA A 571 23.56 32.70 14.34
CA ALA A 571 24.63 32.54 15.31
C ALA A 571 25.24 31.13 15.26
N VAL A 572 26.37 30.91 15.92
CA VAL A 572 27.08 29.62 15.99
C VAL A 572 27.36 29.25 17.44
N ILE A 573 27.22 27.97 17.78
CA ILE A 573 27.53 27.45 19.12
C ILE A 573 29.06 27.32 19.29
N GLU A 574 29.65 28.03 20.26
CA GLU A 574 31.08 27.96 20.55
C GLU A 574 31.44 26.85 21.55
N GLY A 575 30.57 26.59 22.52
CA GLY A 575 30.81 25.55 23.53
C GLY A 575 30.05 25.74 24.85
N SER A 576 30.36 24.89 25.82
CA SER A 576 29.71 24.89 27.14
C SER A 576 30.10 26.08 28.01
N PHE A 577 29.17 26.56 28.84
CA PHE A 577 29.38 27.59 29.85
C PHE A 577 29.03 27.06 31.25
N GLY A 578 30.05 26.62 32.00
CA GLY A 578 29.89 26.09 33.37
C GLY A 578 29.26 24.68 33.44
N ARG A 579 28.81 24.27 34.63
CA ARG A 579 28.25 22.91 34.88
C ARG A 579 26.73 22.78 34.65
N THR A 580 26.05 23.85 34.29
CA THR A 580 24.58 23.97 34.37
C THR A 580 23.85 23.85 33.04
N GLY A 581 24.40 23.13 32.04
CA GLY A 581 23.72 22.94 30.75
C GLY A 581 23.61 24.21 29.88
N LYS A 582 24.42 25.24 30.16
CA LYS A 582 24.42 26.51 29.40
C LYS A 582 25.46 26.47 28.30
N CYS A 583 25.20 27.17 27.20
CA CYS A 583 26.20 27.36 26.13
C CYS A 583 26.46 28.82 25.83
N ARG A 584 27.63 29.05 25.26
CA ARG A 584 28.01 30.30 24.62
C ARG A 584 27.72 30.20 23.12
N ILE A 585 27.08 31.22 22.58
CA ILE A 585 26.83 31.37 21.14
C ILE A 585 27.45 32.67 20.64
N GLN A 586 27.91 32.66 19.40
CA GLN A 586 28.45 33.81 18.68
C GLN A 586 27.49 34.24 17.57
N LEU A 587 27.02 35.47 17.60
CA LEU A 587 26.12 36.07 16.62
C LEU A 587 26.90 36.55 15.39
N SER A 588 26.27 36.42 14.22
CA SER A 588 26.79 36.95 12.94
C SER A 588 26.64 38.48 12.83
N ALA A 589 25.71 39.07 13.55
CA ALA A 589 25.45 40.51 13.60
C ALA A 589 25.27 40.98 15.05
N ASP A 590 25.55 42.25 15.30
CA ASP A 590 25.48 42.85 16.64
C ASP A 590 24.02 42.96 17.11
N LEU A 591 23.77 42.60 18.37
CA LEU A 591 22.47 42.85 19.01
C LEU A 591 22.22 44.36 19.18
N PRO A 592 20.97 44.83 18.98
CA PRO A 592 20.60 46.21 19.26
C PRO A 592 20.98 46.65 20.68
N ASP A 593 21.53 47.85 20.83
CA ASP A 593 22.04 48.38 22.12
C ASP A 593 21.01 48.35 23.26
N ALA A 594 19.72 48.52 22.93
CA ALA A 594 18.62 48.43 23.88
C ALA A 594 18.51 47.03 24.53
N LEU A 595 18.75 45.97 23.75
CA LEU A 595 18.75 44.59 24.22
C LEU A 595 20.05 44.27 24.95
N VAL A 596 21.20 44.75 24.48
CA VAL A 596 22.48 44.60 25.17
C VAL A 596 22.42 45.19 26.59
N LYS A 597 21.86 46.39 26.75
CA LYS A 597 21.68 47.03 28.08
C LYS A 597 20.69 46.27 28.97
N ARG A 598 19.65 45.67 28.40
CA ARG A 598 18.64 44.89 29.14
C ARG A 598 19.20 43.58 29.71
N PHE A 599 20.08 42.92 28.96
CA PHE A 599 20.62 41.60 29.29
C PHE A 599 22.07 41.62 29.83
N SER A 600 22.67 42.80 29.99
CA SER A 600 23.97 42.99 30.65
C SER A 600 23.80 43.41 32.13
N GLY A 601 24.71 42.96 33.00
CA GLY A 601 24.78 43.40 34.40
C GLY A 601 23.83 42.73 35.43
N LYS A 602 23.68 43.35 36.62
CA LYS A 602 22.89 42.84 37.77
C LYS A 602 21.38 42.70 37.46
N ALA A 603 20.87 43.40 36.45
CA ALA A 603 19.46 43.38 36.04
C ALA A 603 19.04 42.06 35.35
N GLY A 604 19.89 41.50 34.48
CA GLY A 604 19.65 40.18 33.87
C GLY A 604 19.64 39.04 34.89
N ARG A 605 20.45 39.15 35.95
CA ARG A 605 20.44 38.22 37.10
C ARG A 605 19.13 38.25 37.89
N LYS A 606 18.38 39.35 37.91
CA LYS A 606 17.11 39.48 38.66
C LYS A 606 15.96 38.79 37.91
N LEU A 607 15.89 38.96 36.59
CA LEU A 607 14.98 38.24 35.69
C LEU A 607 15.24 36.72 35.67
N ALA A 608 16.49 36.28 35.78
CA ALA A 608 16.83 34.85 35.85
C ALA A 608 16.44 34.20 37.20
N LYS A 609 16.37 34.97 38.30
CA LYS A 609 16.11 34.48 39.67
C LYS A 609 14.62 34.36 40.00
N GLU A 610 13.78 35.23 39.43
CA GLU A 610 12.31 35.15 39.54
C GLU A 610 11.71 33.93 38.81
N ALA A 611 12.45 33.30 37.88
CA ALA A 611 12.01 32.09 37.18
C ALA A 611 12.21 30.80 38.00
N THR A 612 13.17 30.76 38.93
CA THR A 612 13.46 29.55 39.74
C THR A 612 12.46 29.30 40.88
N SER A 613 11.60 30.26 41.19
CA SER A 613 10.62 30.16 42.29
C SER A 613 9.24 29.61 41.88
N THR A 614 9.00 29.34 40.59
CA THR A 614 7.67 29.00 40.06
C THR A 614 7.56 27.62 39.42
N GLU A 615 8.59 26.78 39.48
CA GLU A 615 8.59 25.41 38.91
C GLU A 615 8.47 24.31 39.98
N ASN A 616 7.53 24.46 40.91
CA ASN A 616 7.06 23.34 41.76
C ASN A 616 5.54 23.43 41.93
N ALA A 617 4.79 23.27 40.83
CA ALA A 617 3.36 22.93 40.88
C ALA A 617 2.92 22.30 39.54
N ASN A 618 2.59 21.01 39.62
CA ASN A 618 1.76 20.13 38.78
C ASN A 618 1.49 20.35 37.27
N SER A 619 1.32 19.18 36.65
CA SER A 619 1.05 18.76 35.27
C SER A 619 -0.25 19.27 34.61
N ASP A 620 -0.25 19.11 33.28
CA ASP A 620 -1.36 19.15 32.29
C ASP A 620 -1.88 20.52 31.83
N ALA A 621 -1.61 20.86 30.55
CA ALA A 621 -2.59 21.22 29.53
C ALA A 621 -1.93 21.84 28.28
N THR A 622 -2.49 21.49 27.13
CA THR A 622 -2.21 21.96 25.77
C THR A 622 -2.64 23.43 25.54
N LEU A 623 -2.07 24.03 24.49
CA LEU A 623 -2.47 25.24 23.74
C LEU A 623 -1.82 26.59 24.13
N VAL A 624 -0.93 26.99 23.21
CA VAL A 624 -0.51 28.34 22.79
C VAL A 624 -1.29 29.49 23.42
N THR A 625 -0.62 30.20 24.31
CA THR A 625 -0.80 31.64 24.51
C THR A 625 0.57 32.31 24.48
N SER A 626 0.63 33.43 23.76
CA SER A 626 1.80 34.28 23.46
C SER A 626 2.88 34.36 24.55
N PRO A 627 4.19 34.33 24.19
CA PRO A 627 5.28 34.39 25.16
C PRO A 627 5.31 35.75 25.90
N PRO A 628 5.70 35.78 27.18
CA PRO A 628 5.80 37.00 27.97
C PRO A 628 6.82 37.98 27.35
N SER A 629 6.46 39.26 27.39
CA SER A 629 7.07 40.39 26.68
C SER A 629 8.60 40.52 26.84
N GLY A 630 9.34 40.18 25.78
CA GLY A 630 10.72 40.62 25.55
C GLY A 630 11.85 39.64 25.87
N ARG A 631 11.62 38.34 25.72
CA ARG A 631 12.69 37.32 25.76
C ARG A 631 13.29 37.09 24.36
N LEU A 632 14.56 36.72 24.32
CA LEU A 632 15.26 36.30 23.10
C LEU A 632 15.24 34.76 23.03
N ILE A 633 14.60 34.22 22.00
CA ILE A 633 14.49 32.77 21.80
C ILE A 633 15.62 32.32 20.87
N VAL A 634 16.32 31.26 21.26
CA VAL A 634 17.37 30.64 20.46
C VAL A 634 16.87 29.30 19.97
N THR A 635 16.84 29.12 18.65
CA THR A 635 16.38 27.90 18.00
C THR A 635 17.56 27.21 17.33
N LEU A 636 17.80 25.95 17.69
CA LEU A 636 18.75 25.05 17.05
C LEU A 636 17.98 24.01 16.25
N GLU A 637 18.24 23.95 14.94
CA GLU A 637 17.70 22.94 14.04
C GLU A 637 18.83 22.09 13.47
N PHE A 638 18.71 20.78 13.60
CA PHE A 638 19.71 19.84 13.10
C PHE A 638 19.08 18.52 12.70
N LYS A 639 19.71 17.84 11.75
CA LYS A 639 19.40 16.48 11.33
C LYS A 639 20.24 15.51 12.14
N LYS A 640 19.58 14.58 12.83
CA LYS A 640 20.25 13.45 13.49
C LYS A 640 20.10 12.20 12.62
N HIS A 641 21.22 11.60 12.20
CA HIS A 641 21.16 10.33 11.48
C HIS A 641 20.64 9.20 12.39
N VAL A 642 19.67 8.42 11.89
CA VAL A 642 18.95 7.40 12.66
C VAL A 642 19.73 6.08 12.71
N PHE A 643 20.41 5.74 11.61
CA PHE A 643 21.12 4.47 11.45
C PHE A 643 22.63 4.55 11.71
N ASP A 644 23.17 5.73 11.98
CA ASP A 644 24.61 5.93 12.16
C ASP A 644 24.97 5.86 13.64
N SER A 645 25.93 5.00 13.95
CA SER A 645 26.49 4.82 15.28
C SER A 645 27.36 5.99 15.73
N THR A 646 27.91 6.77 14.79
CA THR A 646 28.83 7.88 15.09
C THR A 646 28.13 9.16 15.56
N ARG A 647 26.78 9.16 15.62
CA ARG A 647 25.93 10.26 16.14
C ARG A 647 26.22 11.63 15.53
N ARG A 648 26.79 11.69 14.32
CA ARG A 648 27.07 12.97 13.63
C ARG A 648 25.75 13.71 13.38
N PHE A 649 25.76 15.00 13.71
CA PHE A 649 24.67 15.92 13.36
C PHE A 649 25.03 16.60 12.04
N VAL A 650 24.03 16.71 11.16
CA VAL A 650 24.15 17.42 9.89
C VAL A 650 23.21 18.61 9.97
N GLN A 651 23.63 19.77 9.46
CA GLN A 651 22.80 20.96 9.37
C GLN A 651 22.67 21.40 7.93
#